data_AF-A0A0Q6C7I2-F1
#
_entry.id   AF-A0A0Q6C7I2-F1
#
_cell.length_a   1.000
_cell.length_b   1.000
_cell.length_c   1.000
_cell.angle_alpha   90.00
_cell.angle_beta   90.00
_cell.angle_gamma   90.00
#
_symmetry.space_group_name_H-M   'P 1'
#
loop_
_entity.id
_entity.type
_entity.pdbx_description
1 polymer ?
#
loop_
_entity_poly.entity_id
_entity_poly.type
_entity_poly.pdbx_seq_one_letter_code
_entity_poly.pdbx_strand_id
1 'polypeptide(L)'
;MIDLVFPDGSQRSYEATATGADIAGGISKSLLKKAVAYALDGELRDLADPVGAPGAIEILTRDDPRALELIRHDAAHVMAEAVQALWPGTQVTIGPVIENGFYYDFAKDTPFTPDDLPVIEKKMAEIIRRNAAFKKEVWSRDKAREVFSAKGETYKLELIDAIGEGQDLKIYSQGDWFDLCRGPHMQSTGQIGEAFKLMKVAGAYWRGDSNNPMLTRIYGTAWATQDQLKAYLHMLEEAEKRDHRRLGREMDLFHFQEEGPGVVFWHPNGWSIFQELVAYMRRRLSATYQEVNAPQLLDKSLWETSGHWGWYRENMFAATSAGDDTEDERVFALKPMNCPGHVMIFKYGLKSYRDLPIRLAEFGAVHRYEPSGAMHGLMRVRGFTQDDAHIFCTEAQMAAECLAINDLILSVYRDFGFEDVMIKLSTRPEKRVGSDELWDTAESVMMRVLGEIEAQSGGRITTGVNPGEGAFYGPKFEYTLKDAIGREWQCGTTQVDFNLPERFGAFYIDADSNKTVPVMIHRAICGSMERFLGILLENFAGHLPLWLAPVQIVVATITSDADAYAEEVVAMLRAKGLRVKLDTRNEKINYKVREHSLAKVPAMLVCGRREAEERTVNVRRLGSQGGEGMTLADALAVLGAEAVPPDLKRAHGAA
;
A
#
# COMPACT_ATOMS: atom_id res chain seq x y z
N MET A 1 6.76 -17.58 -46.69
CA MET A 1 5.39 -17.60 -46.15
C MET A 1 5.38 -18.09 -44.70
N ILE A 2 4.71 -17.35 -43.82
CA ILE A 2 4.41 -17.65 -42.42
C ILE A 2 2.90 -17.58 -42.23
N ASP A 3 2.36 -18.43 -41.36
CA ASP A 3 0.93 -18.47 -41.07
C ASP A 3 0.63 -17.69 -39.79
N LEU A 4 -0.32 -16.75 -39.88
CA LEU A 4 -0.74 -15.91 -38.78
C LEU A 4 -2.19 -16.17 -38.42
N VAL A 5 -2.45 -16.30 -37.12
CA VAL A 5 -3.80 -16.49 -36.55
C VAL A 5 -4.29 -15.15 -36.02
N PHE A 6 -5.44 -14.69 -36.50
CA PHE A 6 -6.07 -13.44 -36.09
C PHE A 6 -7.03 -13.65 -34.92
N PRO A 7 -7.44 -12.58 -34.20
CA PRO A 7 -8.35 -12.69 -33.04
C PRO A 7 -9.72 -13.29 -33.36
N ASP A 8 -10.16 -13.23 -34.62
CA ASP A 8 -11.40 -13.85 -35.10
C ASP A 8 -11.25 -15.36 -35.42
N GLY A 9 -10.07 -15.93 -35.16
CA GLY A 9 -9.71 -17.31 -35.47
C GLY A 9 -9.36 -17.54 -36.94
N SER A 10 -9.40 -16.51 -37.80
CA SER A 10 -9.01 -16.65 -39.19
C SER A 10 -7.50 -16.83 -39.32
N GLN A 11 -7.09 -17.60 -40.32
CA GLN A 11 -5.68 -17.83 -40.64
C GLN A 11 -5.37 -17.24 -42.01
N ARG A 12 -4.26 -16.51 -42.10
CA ARG A 12 -3.77 -15.94 -43.37
C ARG A 12 -2.25 -16.08 -43.45
N SER A 13 -1.75 -16.36 -44.63
CA SER A 13 -0.32 -16.50 -44.89
C SER A 13 0.28 -15.21 -45.43
N TYR A 14 1.41 -14.79 -44.87
CA TYR A 14 2.17 -13.60 -45.27
C TYR A 14 3.62 -13.94 -45.53
N GLU A 15 4.37 -13.07 -46.21
CA GLU A 15 5.82 -13.22 -46.27
C GLU A 15 6.46 -12.96 -44.89
N ALA A 16 7.56 -13.65 -44.57
CA ALA A 16 8.23 -13.49 -43.27
C ALA A 16 8.75 -12.05 -43.06
N THR A 17 9.01 -11.33 -44.15
CA THR A 17 9.43 -9.93 -44.16
C THR A 17 8.27 -8.94 -44.04
N ALA A 18 7.01 -9.40 -44.09
CA ALA A 18 5.85 -8.54 -43.91
C ALA A 18 5.89 -7.91 -42.51
N THR A 19 5.56 -6.63 -42.44
CA THR A 19 5.52 -5.87 -41.19
C THR A 19 4.12 -5.84 -40.59
N GLY A 20 4.01 -5.45 -39.32
CA GLY A 20 2.70 -5.15 -38.72
C GLY A 20 1.91 -4.11 -39.53
N ALA A 21 2.60 -3.16 -40.16
CA ALA A 21 1.99 -2.14 -41.02
C ALA A 21 1.43 -2.75 -42.32
N ASP A 22 2.15 -3.68 -42.95
CA ASP A 22 1.66 -4.38 -44.15
C ASP A 22 0.41 -5.20 -43.84
N ILE A 23 0.40 -5.86 -42.67
CA ILE A 23 -0.73 -6.68 -42.21
C ILE A 23 -1.94 -5.81 -41.90
N ALA A 24 -1.76 -4.72 -41.14
CA ALA A 24 -2.82 -3.77 -40.85
C ALA A 24 -3.39 -3.14 -42.12
N GLY A 25 -2.53 -2.78 -43.09
CA GLY A 25 -2.91 -2.24 -44.38
C GLY A 25 -3.66 -3.24 -45.26
N GLY A 26 -3.28 -4.52 -45.22
CA GLY A 26 -3.94 -5.62 -45.90
C GLY A 26 -5.33 -5.93 -45.34
N ILE A 27 -5.60 -5.61 -44.07
CA ILE A 27 -6.95 -5.67 -43.48
C ILE A 27 -7.78 -4.46 -43.91
N SER A 28 -7.30 -3.24 -43.62
CA SER A 28 -7.93 -2.01 -44.11
C SER A 28 -7.03 -0.79 -43.95
N LYS A 29 -7.18 0.20 -44.83
CA LYS A 29 -6.51 1.51 -44.70
C LYS A 29 -6.90 2.25 -43.40
N SER A 30 -8.09 1.99 -42.87
CA SER A 30 -8.57 2.60 -41.62
C SER A 30 -7.80 2.04 -40.41
N LEU A 31 -7.61 0.72 -40.37
CA LEU A 31 -6.86 0.06 -39.32
C LEU A 31 -5.39 0.49 -39.34
N LEU A 32 -4.75 0.53 -40.52
CA LEU A 32 -3.37 1.00 -40.64
C LEU A 32 -3.16 2.40 -40.05
N LYS A 33 -4.12 3.32 -40.22
CA LYS A 33 -4.03 4.68 -39.66
C LYS A 33 -4.17 4.72 -38.13
N LYS A 34 -4.86 3.72 -37.55
CA LYS A 34 -5.10 3.63 -36.10
C LYS A 34 -4.08 2.75 -35.38
N ALA A 35 -3.35 1.93 -36.12
CA ALA A 35 -2.39 0.98 -35.59
C ALA A 35 -1.19 1.72 -34.96
N VAL A 36 -0.77 1.28 -33.78
CA VAL A 36 0.37 1.85 -33.06
C VAL A 36 1.50 0.85 -32.89
N ALA A 37 1.15 -0.43 -32.73
CA ALA A 37 2.06 -1.56 -32.54
C ALA A 37 1.34 -2.85 -32.98
N TYR A 38 2.05 -3.97 -32.96
CA TYR A 38 1.43 -5.29 -33.03
C TYR A 38 1.93 -6.18 -31.90
N ALA A 39 1.16 -7.20 -31.54
CA ALA A 39 1.60 -8.28 -30.67
C ALA A 39 1.71 -9.58 -31.47
N LEU A 40 2.77 -10.34 -31.22
CA LEU A 40 2.92 -11.72 -31.71
C LEU A 40 3.05 -12.65 -30.51
N ASP A 41 2.10 -13.57 -30.36
CA ASP A 41 1.99 -14.47 -29.19
C ASP A 41 2.06 -13.71 -27.85
N GLY A 42 1.47 -12.51 -27.83
CA GLY A 42 1.43 -11.61 -26.66
C GLY A 42 2.62 -10.66 -26.52
N GLU A 43 3.70 -10.82 -27.28
CA GLU A 43 4.87 -9.93 -27.22
C GLU A 43 4.67 -8.69 -28.10
N LEU A 44 4.72 -7.49 -27.50
CA LEU A 44 4.59 -6.21 -28.21
C LEU A 44 5.83 -5.87 -29.06
N ARG A 45 5.60 -5.45 -30.30
CA ARG A 45 6.62 -5.10 -31.28
C ARG A 45 6.26 -3.83 -32.07
N ASP A 46 7.28 -3.15 -32.59
CA ASP A 46 7.10 -1.94 -33.40
C ASP A 46 6.31 -2.28 -34.66
N LEU A 47 5.37 -1.42 -35.09
CA LEU A 47 4.57 -1.70 -36.28
C LEU A 47 5.39 -1.89 -37.56
N ALA A 48 6.60 -1.30 -37.61
CA ALA A 48 7.53 -1.41 -38.73
C ALA A 48 8.40 -2.67 -38.70
N ASP A 49 8.34 -3.49 -37.64
CA ASP A 49 9.14 -4.70 -37.55
C ASP A 49 8.61 -5.81 -38.45
N PRO A 50 9.52 -6.58 -39.10
CA PRO A 50 9.15 -7.83 -39.73
C PRO A 50 8.59 -8.80 -38.70
N VAL A 51 7.49 -9.47 -39.06
CA VAL A 51 6.87 -10.46 -38.16
C VAL A 51 7.80 -11.67 -37.96
N GLY A 52 8.46 -12.13 -39.03
CA GLY A 52 9.55 -13.11 -38.99
C GLY A 52 9.15 -14.56 -38.68
N ALA A 53 8.13 -14.78 -37.85
CA ALA A 53 7.69 -16.10 -37.39
C ALA A 53 6.16 -16.24 -37.43
N PRO A 54 5.62 -17.48 -37.58
CA PRO A 54 4.19 -17.74 -37.43
C PRO A 54 3.75 -17.55 -35.97
N GLY A 55 2.47 -17.31 -35.75
CA GLY A 55 1.92 -17.12 -34.39
C GLY A 55 0.57 -16.42 -34.38
N ALA A 56 0.04 -16.17 -33.19
CA ALA A 56 -1.15 -15.36 -32.99
C ALA A 56 -0.79 -13.88 -33.10
N ILE A 57 -1.40 -13.15 -34.04
CA ILE A 57 -1.12 -11.73 -34.27
C ILE A 57 -2.30 -10.84 -33.87
N GLU A 58 -1.98 -9.75 -33.17
CA GLU A 58 -2.93 -8.70 -32.83
C GLU A 58 -2.40 -7.35 -33.33
N ILE A 59 -3.21 -6.59 -34.05
CA ILE A 59 -2.89 -5.19 -34.37
C ILE A 59 -3.45 -4.31 -33.28
N LEU A 60 -2.57 -3.63 -32.54
CA LEU A 60 -2.96 -2.75 -31.45
C LEU A 60 -3.26 -1.36 -32.00
N THR A 61 -4.34 -0.78 -31.48
CA THR A 61 -4.66 0.63 -31.69
C THR A 61 -4.37 1.42 -30.43
N ARG A 62 -4.33 2.75 -30.54
CA ARG A 62 -4.05 3.63 -29.39
C ARG A 62 -5.04 3.47 -28.22
N ASP A 63 -6.25 2.99 -28.49
CA ASP A 63 -7.30 2.81 -27.48
C ASP A 63 -7.17 1.46 -26.72
N ASP A 64 -6.25 0.58 -27.14
CA ASP A 64 -5.95 -0.67 -26.44
C ASP A 64 -5.28 -0.36 -25.09
N PRO A 65 -5.68 -0.98 -23.96
CA PRO A 65 -5.05 -0.77 -22.65
C PRO A 65 -3.53 -0.98 -22.65
N ARG A 66 -3.02 -1.91 -23.47
CA ARG A 66 -1.58 -2.18 -23.61
C ARG A 66 -0.83 -1.02 -24.26
N ALA A 67 -1.50 -0.17 -25.04
CA ALA A 67 -0.89 1.00 -25.66
C ALA A 67 -0.53 2.09 -24.64
N LEU A 68 -1.09 2.05 -23.41
CA LEU A 68 -0.79 3.04 -22.37
C LEU A 68 0.70 3.03 -21.97
N GLU A 69 1.32 1.86 -21.94
CA GLU A 69 2.76 1.73 -21.68
C GLU A 69 3.58 2.41 -22.79
N LEU A 70 3.19 2.23 -24.06
CA LEU A 70 3.82 2.88 -25.21
C LEU A 70 3.65 4.40 -25.17
N ILE A 71 2.45 4.90 -24.83
CA ILE A 71 2.18 6.34 -24.66
C ILE A 71 3.15 6.94 -23.63
N ARG A 72 3.35 6.27 -22.49
CA ARG A 72 4.24 6.74 -21.42
C ARG A 72 5.71 6.67 -21.84
N HIS A 73 6.09 5.61 -22.52
CA HIS A 73 7.46 5.43 -23.01
C HIS A 73 7.84 6.51 -24.03
N ASP A 74 6.98 6.73 -25.02
CA ASP A 74 7.14 7.76 -26.03
C ASP A 74 7.12 9.17 -25.41
N ALA A 75 6.28 9.41 -24.39
CA ALA A 75 6.26 10.66 -23.64
C ALA A 75 7.58 10.91 -22.87
N ALA A 76 8.23 9.87 -22.35
CA ALA A 76 9.55 9.98 -21.73
C ALA A 76 10.62 10.42 -22.74
N HIS A 77 10.60 9.87 -23.97
CA HIS A 77 11.50 10.29 -25.05
C HIS A 77 11.25 11.74 -25.49
N VAL A 78 9.98 12.14 -25.63
CA VAL A 78 9.62 13.54 -25.90
C VAL A 78 10.09 14.47 -24.78
N MET A 79 10.01 14.06 -23.51
CA MET A 79 10.55 14.84 -22.40
C MET A 79 12.07 14.98 -22.50
N ALA A 80 12.78 13.90 -22.87
CA ALA A 80 14.23 13.94 -23.06
C ALA A 80 14.65 14.89 -24.19
N GLU A 81 13.98 14.83 -25.36
CA GLU A 81 14.19 15.79 -26.44
C GLU A 81 13.90 17.23 -25.97
N ALA A 82 12.78 17.44 -25.28
CA ALA A 82 12.38 18.77 -24.80
C ALA A 82 13.44 19.36 -23.87
N VAL A 83 13.96 18.57 -22.94
CA VAL A 83 14.99 19.00 -21.99
C VAL A 83 16.30 19.35 -22.73
N GLN A 84 16.78 18.49 -23.63
CA GLN A 84 18.02 18.78 -24.36
C GLN A 84 17.88 19.97 -25.32
N ALA A 85 16.69 20.21 -25.87
CA ALA A 85 16.40 21.37 -26.69
C ALA A 85 16.38 22.68 -25.88
N LEU A 86 15.89 22.65 -24.65
CA LEU A 86 15.83 23.82 -23.75
C LEU A 86 17.17 24.09 -23.07
N TRP A 87 17.90 23.04 -22.69
CA TRP A 87 19.20 23.12 -22.04
C TRP A 87 20.23 22.24 -22.76
N PRO A 88 20.83 22.75 -23.85
CA PRO A 88 21.91 22.06 -24.56
C PRO A 88 23.07 21.71 -23.62
N GLY A 89 23.63 20.50 -23.76
CA GLY A 89 24.69 19.98 -22.89
C GLY A 89 24.19 19.13 -21.71
N THR A 90 22.87 19.11 -21.45
CA THR A 90 22.28 18.14 -20.52
C THR A 90 22.43 16.73 -21.08
N GLN A 91 22.97 15.80 -20.29
CA GLN A 91 23.07 14.40 -20.70
C GLN A 91 21.83 13.62 -20.26
N VAL A 92 21.41 12.68 -21.09
CA VAL A 92 20.27 11.80 -20.84
C VAL A 92 20.77 10.42 -20.43
N THR A 93 20.14 9.81 -19.42
CA THR A 93 20.58 8.52 -18.91
C THR A 93 19.53 7.42 -19.14
N ILE A 94 18.63 7.17 -18.18
CA ILE A 94 17.55 6.19 -18.24
C ILE A 94 16.19 6.87 -18.05
N GLY A 95 15.18 6.38 -18.78
CA GLY A 95 13.81 6.88 -18.67
C GLY A 95 12.74 5.80 -18.80
N PRO A 96 12.59 4.91 -17.82
CA PRO A 96 11.64 3.83 -17.89
C PRO A 96 10.20 4.29 -17.60
N VAL A 97 9.26 3.49 -18.08
CA VAL A 97 7.85 3.54 -17.66
C VAL A 97 7.73 3.01 -16.24
N ILE A 98 6.78 3.58 -15.48
CA ILE A 98 6.33 3.11 -14.18
C ILE A 98 4.81 2.95 -14.20
N GLU A 99 4.25 2.25 -13.21
CA GLU A 99 2.82 1.88 -13.15
C GLU A 99 1.85 3.01 -13.50
N ASN A 100 2.12 4.24 -13.04
CA ASN A 100 1.26 5.41 -13.23
C ASN A 100 1.91 6.55 -14.04
N GLY A 101 2.98 6.28 -14.78
CA GLY A 101 3.69 7.31 -15.54
C GLY A 101 5.05 6.88 -16.05
N PHE A 102 6.02 7.79 -15.99
CA PHE A 102 7.40 7.57 -16.39
C PHE A 102 8.30 8.52 -15.59
N TYR A 103 9.61 8.30 -15.67
CA TYR A 103 10.58 9.32 -15.30
C TYR A 103 11.71 9.36 -16.31
N TYR A 104 12.56 10.37 -16.22
CA TYR A 104 13.85 10.38 -16.92
C TYR A 104 14.90 11.04 -16.01
N ASP A 105 16.08 10.44 -15.97
CA ASP A 105 17.24 10.90 -15.21
C ASP A 105 18.19 11.71 -16.10
N PHE A 106 18.52 12.91 -15.66
CA PHE A 106 19.35 13.87 -16.38
C PHE A 106 20.60 14.24 -15.58
N ALA A 107 21.73 14.35 -16.27
CA ALA A 107 22.94 14.93 -15.70
C ALA A 107 23.13 16.37 -16.21
N LYS A 108 23.18 17.31 -15.27
CA LYS A 108 23.36 18.75 -15.51
C LYS A 108 23.93 19.40 -14.25
N ASP A 109 24.78 20.41 -14.42
CA ASP A 109 25.44 21.11 -13.31
C ASP A 109 24.45 21.83 -12.38
N THR A 110 23.42 22.46 -12.95
CA THR A 110 22.35 23.12 -12.19
C THR A 110 21.10 22.23 -12.18
N PRO A 111 20.68 21.71 -11.02
CA PRO A 111 19.48 20.88 -10.91
C PRO A 111 18.23 21.59 -11.43
N PHE A 112 17.26 20.81 -11.89
CA PHE A 112 15.94 21.32 -12.24
C PHE A 112 15.16 21.74 -10.99
N THR A 113 14.26 22.70 -11.18
CA THR A 113 13.34 23.21 -10.17
C THR A 113 11.89 22.94 -10.58
N PRO A 114 10.93 22.98 -9.65
CA PRO A 114 9.51 22.87 -10.00
C PRO A 114 9.05 23.91 -11.04
N ASP A 115 9.68 25.08 -11.08
CA ASP A 115 9.36 26.17 -12.02
C ASP A 115 9.79 25.85 -13.46
N ASP A 116 10.71 24.89 -13.66
CA ASP A 116 11.12 24.43 -14.99
C ASP A 116 10.08 23.49 -15.62
N LEU A 117 9.24 22.83 -14.81
CA LEU A 117 8.29 21.81 -15.30
C LEU A 117 7.29 22.38 -16.32
N PRO A 118 6.62 23.54 -16.09
CA PRO A 118 5.72 24.12 -17.09
C PRO A 118 6.43 24.51 -18.40
N VAL A 119 7.72 24.86 -18.35
CA VAL A 119 8.52 25.21 -19.53
C VAL A 119 8.79 23.95 -20.36
N ILE A 120 9.17 22.85 -19.69
CA ILE A 120 9.36 21.54 -20.33
C ILE A 120 8.04 21.05 -20.94
N GLU A 121 6.93 21.11 -20.21
CA GLU A 121 5.62 20.69 -20.69
C GLU A 121 5.22 21.42 -21.99
N LYS A 122 5.44 22.74 -22.03
CA LYS A 122 5.18 23.53 -23.23
C LYS A 122 6.04 23.03 -24.41
N LYS A 123 7.31 22.73 -24.17
CA LYS A 123 8.21 22.23 -25.22
C LYS A 123 7.84 20.82 -25.68
N MET A 124 7.44 19.94 -24.76
CA MET A 124 6.91 18.61 -25.09
C MET A 124 5.68 18.70 -26.00
N ALA A 125 4.74 19.60 -25.69
CA ALA A 125 3.55 19.81 -26.53
C ALA A 125 3.92 20.32 -27.94
N GLU A 126 4.92 21.21 -28.07
CA GLU A 126 5.45 21.62 -29.37
C GLU A 126 6.00 20.44 -30.18
N ILE A 127 6.78 19.56 -29.54
CA ILE A 127 7.37 18.36 -30.17
C ILE A 127 6.28 17.37 -30.61
N ILE A 128 5.28 17.13 -29.76
CA ILE A 128 4.15 16.25 -30.08
C ILE A 128 3.36 16.77 -31.29
N ARG A 129 3.10 18.07 -31.37
CA ARG A 129 2.42 18.69 -32.51
C ARG A 129 3.24 18.65 -33.81
N ARG A 130 4.57 18.62 -33.72
CA ARG A 130 5.45 18.39 -34.88
C ARG A 130 5.18 17.03 -35.52
N ASN A 131 4.71 16.05 -34.74
CA ASN A 131 4.31 14.73 -35.20
C ASN A 131 5.39 14.02 -36.03
N ALA A 132 6.64 14.10 -35.59
CA ALA A 132 7.74 13.40 -36.23
C ALA A 132 7.55 11.88 -36.10
N ALA A 133 7.86 11.15 -37.17
CA ALA A 133 7.82 9.69 -37.18
C ALA A 133 8.95 9.11 -36.33
N PHE A 134 8.64 8.07 -35.57
CA PHE A 134 9.66 7.25 -34.93
C PHE A 134 10.33 6.37 -35.98
N LYS A 135 11.67 6.40 -36.05
CA LYS A 135 12.44 5.53 -36.93
C LYS A 135 13.45 4.75 -36.13
N LYS A 136 13.44 3.44 -36.33
CA LYS A 136 14.38 2.50 -35.72
C LYS A 136 15.52 2.17 -36.66
N GLU A 137 16.73 2.25 -36.15
CA GLU A 137 17.94 1.74 -36.79
C GLU A 137 18.68 0.80 -35.85
N VAL A 138 19.31 -0.25 -36.38
CA VAL A 138 20.24 -1.08 -35.63
C VAL A 138 21.65 -0.61 -35.96
N TRP A 139 22.39 -0.17 -34.95
CA TRP A 139 23.76 0.30 -35.11
C TRP A 139 24.76 -0.74 -34.62
N SER A 140 25.95 -0.77 -35.24
CA SER A 140 27.08 -1.47 -34.66
C SER A 140 27.52 -0.78 -33.37
N ARG A 141 28.13 -1.54 -32.46
CA ARG A 141 28.68 -1.02 -31.21
C ARG A 141 29.69 0.10 -31.45
N ASP A 142 30.58 -0.07 -32.43
CA ASP A 142 31.59 0.93 -32.77
C ASP A 142 30.94 2.24 -33.24
N LYS A 143 29.95 2.17 -34.14
CA LYS A 143 29.20 3.35 -34.60
C LYS A 143 28.49 4.04 -33.44
N ALA A 144 27.81 3.29 -32.58
CA ALA A 144 27.11 3.84 -31.43
C ALA A 144 28.08 4.55 -30.47
N ARG A 145 29.21 3.93 -30.14
CA ARG A 145 30.24 4.54 -29.29
C ARG A 145 30.80 5.82 -29.88
N GLU A 146 31.15 5.80 -31.17
CA GLU A 146 31.67 6.98 -31.86
C GLU A 146 30.68 8.16 -31.77
N VAL A 147 29.41 7.90 -32.11
CA VAL A 147 28.38 8.95 -32.15
C VAL A 147 28.04 9.48 -30.75
N PHE A 148 27.83 8.61 -29.76
CA PHE A 148 27.50 9.06 -28.39
C PHE A 148 28.70 9.74 -27.71
N SER A 149 29.93 9.30 -28.00
CA SER A 149 31.15 9.96 -27.53
C SER A 149 31.29 11.36 -28.12
N ALA A 150 31.08 11.51 -29.44
CA ALA A 150 31.11 12.81 -30.11
C ALA A 150 30.04 13.79 -29.59
N LYS A 151 28.91 13.28 -29.09
CA LYS A 151 27.85 14.06 -28.43
C LYS A 151 28.10 14.34 -26.95
N GLY A 152 29.11 13.71 -26.33
CA GLY A 152 29.40 13.85 -24.90
C GLY A 152 28.42 13.11 -23.97
N GLU A 153 27.72 12.08 -24.47
CA GLU A 153 26.73 11.30 -23.71
C GLU A 153 27.43 10.14 -22.96
N THR A 154 28.12 10.44 -21.87
CA THR A 154 28.96 9.46 -21.16
C THR A 154 28.13 8.31 -20.58
N TYR A 155 26.93 8.59 -20.08
CA TYR A 155 26.04 7.56 -19.54
C TYR A 155 25.52 6.58 -20.59
N LYS A 156 25.32 7.03 -21.85
CA LYS A 156 24.91 6.14 -22.94
C LYS A 156 26.05 5.19 -23.33
N LEU A 157 27.31 5.64 -23.25
CA LEU A 157 28.46 4.76 -23.44
C LEU A 157 28.51 3.64 -22.40
N GLU A 158 28.28 3.97 -21.12
CA GLU A 158 28.20 2.95 -20.07
C GLU A 158 27.06 1.96 -20.26
N LEU A 159 25.91 2.40 -20.79
CA LEU A 159 24.79 1.53 -21.12
C LEU A 159 25.14 0.57 -22.27
N ILE A 160 25.82 1.06 -23.31
CA ILE A 160 26.32 0.22 -24.41
C ILE A 160 27.24 -0.87 -23.87
N ASP A 161 28.14 -0.53 -22.94
CA ASP A 161 29.09 -1.46 -22.32
C ASP A 161 28.40 -2.53 -21.45
N ALA A 162 27.26 -2.19 -20.85
CA ALA A 162 26.48 -3.13 -20.04
C ALA A 162 25.62 -4.10 -20.88
N ILE A 163 25.33 -3.77 -22.14
CA ILE A 163 24.57 -4.66 -23.03
C ILE A 163 25.50 -5.77 -23.51
N GLY A 164 25.12 -7.03 -23.30
CA GLY A 164 25.96 -8.20 -23.63
C GLY A 164 26.31 -8.35 -25.12
N GLU A 165 27.47 -8.95 -25.41
CA GLU A 165 27.92 -9.23 -26.78
C GLU A 165 26.87 -10.05 -27.56
N GLY A 166 26.60 -9.64 -28.80
CA GLY A 166 25.59 -10.28 -29.67
C GLY A 166 24.16 -9.71 -29.56
N GLN A 167 23.88 -8.77 -28.65
CA GLN A 167 22.60 -8.05 -28.64
C GLN A 167 22.63 -6.80 -29.53
N ASP A 168 21.54 -6.57 -30.27
CA ASP A 168 21.36 -5.42 -31.14
C ASP A 168 21.26 -4.10 -30.35
N LEU A 169 21.95 -3.07 -30.83
CA LEU A 169 21.79 -1.70 -30.35
C LEU A 169 20.76 -0.98 -31.22
N LYS A 170 19.53 -0.93 -30.72
CA LYS A 170 18.41 -0.24 -31.37
C LYS A 170 18.46 1.26 -31.03
N ILE A 171 18.52 2.09 -32.05
CA ILE A 171 18.47 3.54 -31.96
C ILE A 171 17.14 4.02 -32.52
N TYR A 172 16.39 4.75 -31.70
CA TYR A 172 15.12 5.34 -32.10
C TYR A 172 15.28 6.84 -32.28
N SER A 173 14.89 7.34 -33.44
CA SER A 173 14.89 8.78 -33.76
C SER A 173 13.48 9.32 -33.90
N GLN A 174 13.26 10.56 -33.46
CA GLN A 174 11.98 11.28 -33.55
C GLN A 174 12.19 12.66 -34.19
N GLY A 175 12.72 12.65 -35.42
CA GLY A 175 13.25 13.84 -36.08
C GLY A 175 14.76 13.86 -35.96
N ASP A 176 15.33 15.00 -35.55
CA ASP A 176 16.79 15.16 -35.42
C ASP A 176 17.34 14.58 -34.10
N TRP A 177 16.47 14.38 -33.12
CA TRP A 177 16.80 13.76 -31.85
C TRP A 177 16.68 12.24 -31.93
N PHE A 178 17.61 11.53 -31.28
CA PHE A 178 17.63 10.08 -31.21
C PHE A 178 18.17 9.58 -29.88
N ASP A 179 17.82 8.35 -29.53
CA ASP A 179 18.25 7.71 -28.28
C ASP A 179 18.42 6.18 -28.42
N LEU A 180 19.27 5.63 -27.56
CA LEU A 180 19.44 4.19 -27.37
C LEU A 180 18.29 3.67 -26.51
N CYS A 181 17.42 2.85 -27.10
CA CYS A 181 16.26 2.31 -26.42
C CYS A 181 15.92 0.92 -26.95
N ARG A 182 15.33 0.06 -26.11
CA ARG A 182 14.90 -1.29 -26.53
C ARG A 182 13.61 -1.26 -27.37
N GLY A 183 12.78 -0.24 -27.17
CA GLY A 183 11.43 -0.15 -27.71
C GLY A 183 10.46 -1.17 -27.09
N PRO A 184 9.29 -1.37 -27.72
CA PRO A 184 8.83 -0.69 -28.94
C PRO A 184 8.38 0.76 -28.69
N HIS A 185 8.21 1.51 -29.79
CA HIS A 185 7.63 2.85 -29.85
C HIS A 185 6.39 2.85 -30.76
N MET A 186 5.53 3.86 -30.65
CA MET A 186 4.45 4.05 -31.63
C MET A 186 5.01 4.56 -32.97
N GLN A 187 4.15 4.86 -33.95
CA GLN A 187 4.62 5.30 -35.28
C GLN A 187 5.10 6.75 -35.31
N SER A 188 4.57 7.60 -34.43
CA SER A 188 4.89 9.04 -34.42
C SER A 188 4.62 9.71 -33.08
N THR A 189 5.35 10.78 -32.81
CA THR A 189 5.21 11.59 -31.58
C THR A 189 3.80 12.17 -31.38
N GLY A 190 3.05 12.42 -32.45
CA GLY A 190 1.66 12.90 -32.33
C GLY A 190 0.69 11.87 -31.79
N GLN A 191 1.02 10.57 -31.86
CA GLN A 191 0.21 9.50 -31.26
C GLN A 191 0.32 9.45 -29.74
N ILE A 192 1.23 10.20 -29.11
CA ILE A 192 1.27 10.35 -27.65
C ILE A 192 0.01 11.09 -27.17
N GLY A 193 -0.37 12.17 -27.88
CA GLY A 193 -1.43 13.10 -27.48
C GLY A 193 -0.96 14.10 -26.41
N GLU A 194 -1.83 15.06 -26.07
CA GLU A 194 -1.50 16.13 -25.10
C GLU A 194 -1.93 15.81 -23.66
N ALA A 195 -2.39 14.59 -23.40
CA ALA A 195 -2.83 14.14 -22.08
C ALA A 195 -1.64 13.67 -21.21
N PHE A 196 -0.73 14.59 -20.89
CA PHE A 196 0.41 14.35 -19.99
C PHE A 196 0.58 15.48 -18.97
N LYS A 197 1.29 15.19 -17.88
CA LYS A 197 1.65 16.16 -16.83
C LYS A 197 3.00 15.78 -16.21
N LEU A 198 3.89 16.75 -16.03
CA LEU A 198 5.09 16.60 -15.21
C LEU A 198 4.76 16.84 -13.74
N MET A 199 5.24 15.95 -12.88
CA MET A 199 4.75 15.81 -11.51
C MET A 199 5.69 16.45 -10.50
N LYS A 200 6.95 16.02 -10.49
CA LYS A 200 7.95 16.47 -9.51
C LYS A 200 9.37 16.25 -10.02
N VAL A 201 10.30 16.97 -9.41
CA VAL A 201 11.73 16.77 -9.54
C VAL A 201 12.26 16.06 -8.29
N ALA A 202 13.16 15.10 -8.45
CA ALA A 202 13.82 14.39 -7.35
C ALA A 202 15.31 14.18 -7.65
N GLY A 203 16.11 13.96 -6.62
CA GLY A 203 17.47 13.46 -6.77
C GLY A 203 17.47 11.95 -6.99
N ALA A 204 18.34 11.46 -7.86
CA ALA A 204 18.64 10.04 -8.03
C ALA A 204 20.15 9.85 -8.07
N TYR A 205 20.62 8.65 -7.77
CA TYR A 205 22.02 8.29 -7.96
C TYR A 205 22.13 7.32 -9.13
N TRP A 206 23.19 7.47 -9.94
CA TRP A 206 23.41 6.58 -11.07
C TRP A 206 23.50 5.11 -10.61
N ARG A 207 22.70 4.24 -11.25
CA ARG A 207 22.49 2.82 -10.87
C ARG A 207 22.02 2.59 -9.42
N GLY A 208 21.52 3.63 -8.75
CA GLY A 208 21.06 3.54 -7.36
C GLY A 208 22.17 3.46 -6.30
N ASP A 209 23.43 3.67 -6.69
CA ASP A 209 24.57 3.65 -5.76
C ASP A 209 24.89 5.08 -5.30
N SER A 210 24.78 5.36 -4.01
CA SER A 210 25.02 6.68 -3.42
C SER A 210 26.47 7.18 -3.56
N ASN A 211 27.41 6.32 -3.97
CA ASN A 211 28.78 6.72 -4.28
C ASN A 211 28.93 7.30 -5.70
N ASN A 212 27.93 7.13 -6.56
CA ASN A 212 27.95 7.61 -7.94
C ASN A 212 27.46 9.06 -8.04
N PRO A 213 27.67 9.74 -9.19
CA PRO A 213 27.15 11.09 -9.40
C PRO A 213 25.64 11.19 -9.18
N MET A 214 25.23 12.28 -8.54
CA MET A 214 23.81 12.61 -8.36
C MET A 214 23.23 13.13 -9.68
N LEU A 215 22.14 12.53 -10.09
CA LEU A 215 21.32 12.88 -11.24
C LEU A 215 20.05 13.60 -10.79
N THR A 216 19.46 14.35 -11.70
CA THR A 216 18.13 14.95 -11.49
C THR A 216 17.09 14.13 -12.22
N ARG A 217 16.14 13.57 -11.47
CA ARG A 217 15.00 12.80 -11.98
C ARG A 217 13.79 13.70 -12.16
N ILE A 218 13.20 13.70 -13.35
CA ILE A 218 11.89 14.33 -13.59
C ILE A 218 10.84 13.23 -13.75
N TYR A 219 9.80 13.28 -12.91
CA TYR A 219 8.64 12.38 -13.01
C TYR A 219 7.55 12.99 -13.88
N GLY A 220 6.91 12.18 -14.72
CA GLY A 220 5.77 12.55 -15.53
C GLY A 220 4.71 11.45 -15.56
N THR A 221 3.51 11.80 -15.97
CA THR A 221 2.42 10.86 -16.25
C THR A 221 1.82 11.17 -17.62
N ALA A 222 1.38 10.14 -18.34
CA ALA A 222 0.70 10.27 -19.62
C ALA A 222 -0.42 9.23 -19.73
N TRP A 223 -1.51 9.62 -20.40
CA TRP A 223 -2.76 8.87 -20.48
C TRP A 223 -3.31 8.85 -21.91
N ALA A 224 -4.18 7.89 -22.19
CA ALA A 224 -4.83 7.82 -23.51
C ALA A 224 -5.75 9.03 -23.74
N THR A 225 -6.42 9.54 -22.70
CA THR A 225 -7.34 10.67 -22.84
C THR A 225 -7.13 11.75 -21.78
N GLN A 226 -7.60 12.98 -22.08
CA GLN A 226 -7.54 14.08 -21.12
C GLN A 226 -8.40 13.82 -19.88
N ASP A 227 -9.49 13.07 -20.03
CA ASP A 227 -10.38 12.73 -18.91
C ASP A 227 -9.71 11.72 -17.97
N GLN A 228 -8.96 10.75 -18.48
CA GLN A 228 -8.14 9.86 -17.66
C GLN A 228 -7.05 10.62 -16.89
N LEU A 229 -6.37 11.57 -17.54
CA LEU A 229 -5.39 12.42 -16.85
C LEU A 229 -6.05 13.25 -15.75
N LYS A 230 -7.18 13.90 -16.02
CA LYS A 230 -7.92 14.68 -15.01
C LYS A 230 -8.36 13.80 -13.84
N ALA A 231 -8.86 12.60 -14.11
CA ALA A 231 -9.26 11.65 -13.09
C ALA A 231 -8.06 11.25 -12.20
N TYR A 232 -6.91 10.97 -12.80
CA TYR A 232 -5.68 10.66 -12.07
C TYR A 232 -5.19 11.83 -11.20
N LEU A 233 -5.16 13.05 -11.75
CA LEU A 233 -4.74 14.24 -11.00
C LEU A 233 -5.71 14.56 -9.85
N HIS A 234 -7.02 14.42 -10.07
CA HIS A 234 -8.02 14.56 -9.01
C HIS A 234 -7.83 13.50 -7.91
N MET A 235 -7.54 12.25 -8.28
CA MET A 235 -7.24 11.19 -7.31
C MET A 235 -5.99 11.51 -6.47
N LEU A 236 -4.93 12.06 -7.07
CA LEU A 236 -3.75 12.50 -6.33
C LEU A 236 -4.04 13.66 -5.37
N GLU A 237 -4.84 14.64 -5.79
CA GLU A 237 -5.26 15.75 -4.92
C GLU A 237 -6.07 15.25 -3.71
N GLU A 238 -6.99 14.32 -3.95
CA GLU A 238 -7.75 13.68 -2.89
C GLU A 238 -6.86 12.82 -1.99
N ALA A 239 -5.89 12.10 -2.53
CA ALA A 239 -4.91 11.33 -1.76
C ALA A 239 -4.06 12.24 -0.85
N GLU A 240 -3.62 13.40 -1.33
CA GLU A 240 -2.84 14.35 -0.53
C GLU A 240 -3.64 14.94 0.63
N LYS A 241 -4.94 15.23 0.43
CA LYS A 241 -5.84 15.66 1.51
C LYS A 241 -6.05 14.57 2.57
N ARG A 242 -5.88 13.31 2.19
CA ARG A 242 -6.08 12.12 3.01
C ARG A 242 -4.80 11.60 3.67
N ASP A 243 -3.63 12.14 3.30
CA ASP A 243 -2.35 11.69 3.82
C ASP A 243 -2.31 11.75 5.35
N HIS A 244 -2.18 10.58 5.99
CA HIS A 244 -2.21 10.46 7.44
C HIS A 244 -1.10 11.28 8.15
N ARG A 245 0.00 11.63 7.46
CA ARG A 245 1.08 12.47 8.01
C ARG A 245 0.67 13.93 8.09
N ARG A 246 -0.08 14.39 7.08
CA ARG A 246 -0.70 15.73 7.09
C ARG A 246 -1.80 15.78 8.12
N LEU A 247 -2.72 14.81 8.11
CA LEU A 247 -3.81 14.69 9.09
C LEU A 247 -3.25 14.56 10.52
N GLY A 248 -2.19 13.79 10.71
CA GLY A 248 -1.51 13.63 11.99
C GLY A 248 -1.01 14.95 12.58
N ARG A 249 -0.57 15.89 11.73
CA ARG A 249 -0.22 17.26 12.14
C ARG A 249 -1.44 18.13 12.40
N GLU A 250 -2.42 18.12 11.48
CA GLU A 250 -3.64 18.94 11.59
C GLU A 250 -4.49 18.58 12.83
N MET A 251 -4.50 17.29 13.20
CA MET A 251 -5.26 16.74 14.32
C MET A 251 -4.43 16.52 15.60
N ASP A 252 -3.13 16.88 15.58
CA ASP A 252 -2.21 16.73 16.71
C ASP A 252 -2.12 15.28 17.24
N LEU A 253 -1.87 14.32 16.35
CA LEU A 253 -1.93 12.88 16.67
C LEU A 253 -0.56 12.29 17.03
N PHE A 254 0.46 12.58 16.24
CA PHE A 254 1.79 12.00 16.41
C PHE A 254 2.85 12.81 15.68
N HIS A 255 4.11 12.53 15.99
CA HIS A 255 5.25 12.94 15.18
C HIS A 255 6.36 11.88 15.19
N PHE A 256 7.40 12.14 14.39
CA PHE A 256 8.65 11.38 14.35
C PHE A 256 9.81 12.36 14.56
N GLN A 257 10.88 11.90 15.21
CA GLN A 257 12.09 12.69 15.50
C GLN A 257 13.35 11.81 15.42
N GLU A 258 14.53 12.43 15.35
CA GLU A 258 15.80 11.75 15.09
C GLU A 258 16.26 10.82 16.20
N GLU A 259 15.86 11.07 17.45
CA GLU A 259 16.15 10.22 18.60
C GLU A 259 15.41 8.86 18.54
N GLY A 260 14.37 8.77 17.70
CA GLY A 260 13.58 7.56 17.48
C GLY A 260 13.26 7.37 16.00
N PRO A 261 14.26 7.05 15.16
CA PRO A 261 14.03 6.90 13.73
C PRO A 261 13.13 5.70 13.47
N GLY A 262 11.95 5.96 12.92
CA GLY A 262 10.96 4.93 12.61
C GLY A 262 10.13 4.47 13.80
N VAL A 263 10.15 5.15 14.94
CA VAL A 263 9.22 4.90 16.05
C VAL A 263 8.32 6.11 16.28
N VAL A 264 7.05 5.86 16.62
CA VAL A 264 6.01 6.89 16.67
C VAL A 264 6.01 7.55 18.05
N PHE A 265 6.09 8.89 18.08
CA PHE A 265 5.81 9.67 19.29
C PHE A 265 4.33 10.06 19.29
N TRP A 266 3.53 9.32 20.04
CA TRP A 266 2.09 9.54 20.15
C TRP A 266 1.76 10.73 21.04
N HIS A 267 0.93 11.65 20.53
CA HIS A 267 0.35 12.75 21.30
C HIS A 267 -0.94 12.29 22.00
N PRO A 268 -1.52 13.08 22.93
CA PRO A 268 -2.74 12.68 23.63
C PRO A 268 -3.90 12.28 22.70
N ASN A 269 -4.12 13.02 21.60
CA ASN A 269 -5.19 12.69 20.66
C ASN A 269 -4.90 11.38 19.92
N GLY A 270 -3.69 11.21 19.36
CA GLY A 270 -3.34 10.00 18.63
C GLY A 270 -3.34 8.76 19.53
N TRP A 271 -2.78 8.88 20.74
CA TRP A 271 -2.79 7.79 21.71
C TRP A 271 -4.20 7.41 22.15
N SER A 272 -5.11 8.38 22.30
CA SER A 272 -6.52 8.10 22.59
C SER A 272 -7.15 7.24 21.50
N ILE A 273 -6.95 7.55 20.22
CA ILE A 273 -7.52 6.75 19.12
C ILE A 273 -6.91 5.35 19.11
N PHE A 274 -5.59 5.26 19.28
CA PHE A 274 -4.87 4.00 19.33
C PHE A 274 -5.40 3.09 20.45
N GLN A 275 -5.62 3.64 21.64
CA GLN A 275 -6.19 2.90 22.77
C GLN A 275 -7.64 2.49 22.55
N GLU A 276 -8.47 3.33 21.93
CA GLU A 276 -9.84 2.95 21.56
C GLU A 276 -9.86 1.80 20.55
N LEU A 277 -8.95 1.82 19.57
CA LEU A 277 -8.79 0.74 18.60
C LEU A 277 -8.37 -0.57 19.28
N VAL A 278 -7.37 -0.53 20.19
CA VAL A 278 -6.95 -1.69 20.99
C VAL A 278 -8.10 -2.19 21.87
N ALA A 279 -8.82 -1.30 22.55
CA ALA A 279 -9.93 -1.66 23.42
C ALA A 279 -11.08 -2.32 22.63
N TYR A 280 -11.40 -1.80 21.45
CA TYR A 280 -12.34 -2.43 20.52
C TYR A 280 -11.90 -3.85 20.15
N MET A 281 -10.65 -4.01 19.69
CA MET A 281 -10.15 -5.32 19.31
C MET A 281 -10.14 -6.30 20.49
N ARG A 282 -9.75 -5.85 21.69
CA ARG A 282 -9.79 -6.67 22.91
C ARG A 282 -11.19 -7.22 23.19
N ARG A 283 -12.25 -6.39 23.08
CA ARG A 283 -13.64 -6.84 23.25
C ARG A 283 -14.09 -7.81 22.15
N ARG A 284 -13.64 -7.60 20.90
CA ARG A 284 -13.91 -8.54 19.79
C ARG A 284 -13.29 -9.92 20.02
N LEU A 285 -12.17 -9.98 20.74
CA LEU A 285 -11.40 -11.21 20.97
C LEU A 285 -11.75 -11.92 22.28
N SER A 286 -12.26 -11.21 23.29
CA SER A 286 -12.37 -11.71 24.67
C SER A 286 -13.25 -12.95 24.85
N ALA A 287 -14.18 -13.21 23.93
CA ALA A 287 -15.04 -14.39 23.98
C ALA A 287 -14.38 -15.67 23.45
N THR A 288 -13.31 -15.56 22.65
CA THR A 288 -12.75 -16.68 21.88
C THR A 288 -11.24 -16.85 21.99
N TYR A 289 -10.51 -15.80 22.36
CA TYR A 289 -9.05 -15.79 22.53
C TYR A 289 -8.65 -15.49 23.98
N GLN A 290 -7.52 -16.07 24.39
CA GLN A 290 -6.86 -15.77 25.65
C GLN A 290 -5.77 -14.72 25.39
N GLU A 291 -5.96 -13.50 25.91
CA GLU A 291 -4.95 -12.46 25.81
C GLU A 291 -3.76 -12.79 26.72
N VAL A 292 -2.55 -12.77 26.16
CA VAL A 292 -1.27 -13.03 26.83
C VAL A 292 -0.28 -11.92 26.55
N ASN A 293 0.87 -11.94 27.24
CA ASN A 293 1.97 -11.00 27.01
C ASN A 293 3.30 -11.77 27.08
N ALA A 294 4.02 -11.84 25.96
CA ALA A 294 5.35 -12.45 25.89
C ALA A 294 6.45 -11.37 25.95
N PRO A 295 7.57 -11.59 26.68
CA PRO A 295 8.63 -10.60 26.84
C PRO A 295 9.16 -10.05 25.50
N GLN A 296 9.50 -8.76 25.47
CA GLN A 296 10.02 -8.11 24.26
C GLN A 296 11.50 -8.39 24.00
N LEU A 297 12.28 -8.58 25.07
CA LEU A 297 13.71 -8.87 25.00
C LEU A 297 13.93 -10.34 25.32
N LEU A 298 14.39 -11.11 24.33
CA LEU A 298 14.54 -12.56 24.42
C LEU A 298 15.93 -13.01 23.97
N ASP A 299 16.45 -14.04 24.62
CA ASP A 299 17.77 -14.62 24.35
C ASP A 299 17.90 -15.06 22.88
N LYS A 300 19.07 -14.82 22.29
CA LYS A 300 19.40 -15.21 20.91
C LYS A 300 19.06 -16.67 20.60
N SER A 301 19.25 -17.59 21.54
CA SER A 301 19.00 -19.03 21.36
C SER A 301 17.54 -19.35 20.98
N LEU A 302 16.57 -18.56 21.44
CA LEU A 302 15.16 -18.72 21.05
C LEU A 302 14.96 -18.45 19.55
N TRP A 303 15.66 -17.44 19.03
CA TRP A 303 15.62 -17.05 17.62
C TRP A 303 16.38 -18.03 16.73
N GLU A 304 17.44 -18.66 17.26
CA GLU A 304 18.15 -19.74 16.59
C GLU A 304 17.29 -21.00 16.49
N THR A 305 16.62 -21.38 17.59
CA THR A 305 15.71 -22.54 17.62
C THR A 305 14.55 -22.35 16.66
N SER A 306 13.92 -21.17 16.66
CA SER A 306 12.84 -20.87 15.70
C SER A 306 13.31 -20.77 14.24
N GLY A 307 14.59 -20.44 14.01
CA GLY A 307 15.17 -20.20 12.68
C GLY A 307 15.22 -18.76 12.22
N HIS A 308 14.57 -17.86 12.94
CA HIS A 308 14.54 -16.44 12.59
C HIS A 308 15.92 -15.81 12.65
N TRP A 309 16.82 -16.32 13.49
CA TRP A 309 18.22 -15.87 13.47
C TRP A 309 18.96 -16.23 12.16
N GLY A 310 18.54 -17.29 11.46
CA GLY A 310 19.11 -17.64 10.16
C GLY A 310 18.47 -16.83 9.03
N TRP A 311 17.13 -16.83 8.96
CA TRP A 311 16.37 -16.30 7.83
C TRP A 311 16.00 -14.81 7.93
N TYR A 312 15.97 -14.24 9.14
CA TYR A 312 15.38 -12.91 9.41
C TYR A 312 16.33 -11.94 10.14
N ARG A 313 17.56 -12.37 10.46
CA ARG A 313 18.51 -11.60 11.28
C ARG A 313 18.81 -10.21 10.76
N GLU A 314 18.88 -10.02 9.45
CA GLU A 314 19.14 -8.72 8.82
C GLU A 314 18.06 -7.67 9.16
N ASN A 315 16.87 -8.13 9.55
CA ASN A 315 15.72 -7.30 9.93
C ASN A 315 15.50 -7.27 11.46
N MET A 316 16.48 -7.68 12.28
CA MET A 316 16.35 -7.75 13.75
C MET A 316 17.24 -6.72 14.45
N PHE A 317 16.76 -6.19 15.57
CA PHE A 317 17.60 -5.45 16.52
C PHE A 317 18.16 -6.40 17.57
N ALA A 318 19.49 -6.47 17.65
CA ALA A 318 20.19 -7.13 18.75
C ALA A 318 20.52 -6.13 19.86
N ALA A 319 20.53 -6.61 21.10
CA ALA A 319 20.91 -5.86 22.28
C ALA A 319 21.83 -6.70 23.17
N THR A 320 22.77 -6.03 23.82
CA THR A 320 23.66 -6.61 24.85
C THR A 320 23.51 -5.79 26.13
N SER A 321 24.07 -6.30 27.22
CA SER A 321 24.22 -5.51 28.44
C SER A 321 24.99 -4.21 28.13
N ALA A 322 24.59 -3.10 28.74
CA ALA A 322 25.12 -1.77 28.43
C ALA A 322 26.47 -1.45 29.09
N GLY A 323 26.91 -2.27 30.05
CA GLY A 323 28.19 -2.06 30.72
C GLY A 323 29.38 -2.46 29.85
N ASP A 324 30.52 -1.80 30.05
CA ASP A 324 31.75 -2.10 29.31
C ASP A 324 32.44 -3.39 29.79
N ASP A 325 32.27 -3.76 31.06
CA ASP A 325 32.84 -4.96 31.72
C ASP A 325 31.74 -5.79 32.39
N THR A 326 30.93 -6.51 31.61
CA THR A 326 29.81 -7.32 32.16
C THR A 326 30.12 -8.81 32.08
N GLU A 327 29.84 -9.57 33.15
CA GLU A 327 29.97 -11.03 33.15
C GLU A 327 28.96 -11.73 32.23
N ASP A 328 27.91 -11.03 31.80
CA ASP A 328 26.84 -11.57 30.96
C ASP A 328 27.03 -11.15 29.49
N GLU A 329 27.80 -11.93 28.74
CA GLU A 329 28.05 -11.74 27.30
C GLU A 329 26.87 -12.18 26.40
N ARG A 330 25.69 -12.48 26.98
CA ARG A 330 24.55 -12.93 26.17
C ARG A 330 24.07 -11.83 25.23
N VAL A 331 23.79 -12.27 24.00
CA VAL A 331 23.10 -11.47 23.01
C VAL A 331 21.60 -11.71 23.15
N PHE A 332 20.85 -10.64 23.31
CA PHE A 332 19.41 -10.63 23.25
C PHE A 332 18.96 -10.02 21.92
N ALA A 333 17.71 -10.25 21.56
CA ALA A 333 17.07 -9.51 20.49
C ALA A 333 15.74 -8.94 20.96
N LEU A 334 15.43 -7.73 20.49
CA LEU A 334 14.05 -7.23 20.53
C LEU A 334 13.23 -8.07 19.57
N LYS A 335 12.09 -8.58 20.06
CA LYS A 335 11.27 -9.50 19.27
C LYS A 335 10.79 -8.85 17.96
N PRO A 336 11.05 -9.44 16.78
CA PRO A 336 10.48 -8.98 15.51
C PRO A 336 9.06 -9.53 15.24
N MET A 337 8.60 -10.43 16.10
CA MET A 337 7.33 -11.16 16.03
C MET A 337 7.03 -11.86 17.37
N ASN A 338 5.77 -12.24 17.61
CA ASN A 338 5.35 -12.82 18.90
C ASN A 338 5.37 -14.36 18.93
N CYS A 339 5.41 -15.03 17.77
CA CYS A 339 5.23 -16.49 17.66
C CYS A 339 6.12 -17.32 18.61
N PRO A 340 7.46 -17.10 18.72
CA PRO A 340 8.27 -17.92 19.63
C PRO A 340 7.84 -17.80 21.09
N GLY A 341 7.45 -16.60 21.53
CA GLY A 341 6.94 -16.37 22.88
C GLY A 341 5.65 -17.13 23.14
N HIS A 342 4.73 -17.16 22.18
CA HIS A 342 3.45 -17.87 22.30
C HIS A 342 3.64 -19.38 22.32
N VAL A 343 4.59 -19.92 21.55
CA VAL A 343 4.96 -21.34 21.62
C VAL A 343 5.52 -21.69 23.00
N MET A 344 6.34 -20.82 23.59
CA MET A 344 6.85 -21.04 24.96
C MET A 344 5.73 -21.05 26.00
N ILE A 345 4.70 -20.19 25.84
CA ILE A 345 3.51 -20.20 26.69
C ILE A 345 2.70 -21.49 26.49
N PHE A 346 2.46 -21.91 25.24
CA PHE A 346 1.73 -23.14 24.93
C PHE A 346 2.40 -24.38 25.55
N LYS A 347 3.73 -24.47 25.43
CA LYS A 347 4.55 -25.57 25.96
C LYS A 347 4.50 -25.69 27.48
N TYR A 348 4.12 -24.63 28.19
CA TYR A 348 4.05 -24.66 29.64
C TYR A 348 2.84 -25.48 30.09
N GLY A 349 3.11 -26.64 30.71
CA GLY A 349 2.10 -27.59 31.17
C GLY A 349 1.59 -28.54 30.07
N LEU A 350 1.03 -29.68 30.48
CA LEU A 350 0.51 -30.70 29.57
C LEU A 350 -0.81 -30.25 28.93
N LYS A 351 -1.00 -30.53 27.63
CA LYS A 351 -2.23 -30.26 26.88
C LYS A 351 -2.81 -31.55 26.33
N SER A 352 -4.13 -31.72 26.41
CA SER A 352 -4.88 -32.80 25.75
C SER A 352 -5.46 -32.30 24.43
N TYR A 353 -5.75 -33.20 23.49
CA TYR A 353 -6.53 -32.88 22.28
C TYR A 353 -7.89 -32.24 22.62
N ARG A 354 -8.43 -32.48 23.81
CA ARG A 354 -9.68 -31.88 24.31
C ARG A 354 -9.54 -30.40 24.66
N ASP A 355 -8.33 -29.94 24.95
CA ASP A 355 -8.06 -28.53 25.22
C ASP A 355 -7.93 -27.74 23.92
N LEU A 356 -7.70 -28.42 22.78
CA LEU A 356 -7.56 -27.80 21.48
C LEU A 356 -8.93 -27.52 20.86
N PRO A 357 -9.12 -26.35 20.20
CA PRO A 357 -8.09 -25.36 19.86
C PRO A 357 -7.77 -24.38 21.00
N ILE A 358 -6.47 -24.13 21.23
CA ILE A 358 -5.99 -23.07 22.15
C ILE A 358 -5.65 -21.84 21.32
N ARG A 359 -6.25 -20.69 21.66
CA ARG A 359 -6.06 -19.44 20.91
C ARG A 359 -5.42 -18.39 21.80
N LEU A 360 -4.14 -18.08 21.57
CA LEU A 360 -3.40 -17.04 22.29
C LEU A 360 -3.40 -15.77 21.46
N ALA A 361 -3.80 -14.64 22.02
CA ALA A 361 -3.75 -13.34 21.37
C ALA A 361 -2.85 -12.38 22.17
N GLU A 362 -2.19 -11.45 21.49
CA GLU A 362 -1.36 -10.43 22.14
C GLU A 362 -1.36 -9.16 21.29
N PHE A 363 -1.58 -8.00 21.92
CA PHE A 363 -1.23 -6.70 21.32
C PHE A 363 0.28 -6.48 21.47
N GLY A 364 1.04 -7.24 20.67
CA GLY A 364 2.47 -7.43 20.88
C GLY A 364 3.29 -6.31 20.27
N ALA A 365 4.01 -5.57 21.11
CA ALA A 365 5.00 -4.59 20.68
C ALA A 365 6.24 -5.31 20.14
N VAL A 366 6.52 -5.12 18.85
CA VAL A 366 7.60 -5.78 18.11
C VAL A 366 8.47 -4.74 17.40
N HIS A 367 9.69 -5.12 17.06
CA HIS A 367 10.65 -4.26 16.38
C HIS A 367 11.30 -4.94 15.18
N ARG A 368 11.30 -4.26 14.02
CA ARG A 368 11.96 -4.72 12.79
C ARG A 368 12.91 -3.65 12.28
N TYR A 369 14.11 -4.08 11.89
CA TYR A 369 15.09 -3.19 11.29
C TYR A 369 14.70 -2.90 9.84
N GLU A 370 13.94 -1.84 9.63
CA GLU A 370 13.60 -1.33 8.31
C GLU A 370 14.68 -0.33 7.82
N PRO A 371 15.11 -0.39 6.55
CA PRO A 371 15.99 0.62 5.97
C PRO A 371 15.38 2.01 6.08
N SER A 372 16.19 3.04 6.36
CA SER A 372 15.69 4.38 6.63
C SER A 372 14.89 4.99 5.48
N GLY A 373 15.29 4.73 4.23
CA GLY A 373 14.58 5.18 3.03
C GLY A 373 13.24 4.48 2.76
N ALA A 374 12.94 3.37 3.46
CA ALA A 374 11.70 2.62 3.29
C ALA A 374 10.61 3.05 4.28
N MET A 375 10.95 3.79 5.33
CA MET A 375 9.99 4.22 6.37
C MET A 375 8.99 5.24 5.81
N HIS A 376 7.72 5.12 6.19
CA HIS A 376 6.66 5.98 5.67
C HIS A 376 5.55 6.21 6.70
N GLY A 377 5.66 7.30 7.48
CA GLY A 377 4.67 7.67 8.48
C GLY A 377 4.28 6.49 9.37
N LEU A 378 2.98 6.25 9.55
CA LEU A 378 2.45 5.09 10.28
C LEU A 378 2.41 3.80 9.45
N MET A 379 2.57 3.89 8.11
CA MET A 379 2.40 2.72 7.23
C MET A 379 3.58 1.75 7.30
N ARG A 380 4.79 2.27 7.56
CA ARG A 380 6.02 1.47 7.68
C ARG A 380 6.95 2.08 8.71
N VAL A 381 7.03 1.41 9.85
CA VAL A 381 7.74 1.83 11.06
C VAL A 381 8.64 0.69 11.58
N ARG A 382 9.62 1.03 12.39
CA ARG A 382 10.54 0.07 13.03
C ARG A 382 9.99 -0.52 14.31
N GLY A 383 9.22 0.25 15.08
CA GLY A 383 8.52 -0.22 16.29
C GLY A 383 7.02 -0.13 16.08
N PHE A 384 6.31 -1.23 16.32
CA PHE A 384 4.88 -1.32 16.10
C PHE A 384 4.21 -2.36 16.97
N THR A 385 2.90 -2.25 17.13
CA THR A 385 2.06 -3.18 17.88
C THR A 385 1.22 -3.98 16.91
N GLN A 386 1.28 -5.30 16.97
CA GLN A 386 0.41 -6.15 16.17
C GLN A 386 -0.75 -6.70 17.00
N ASP A 387 -1.94 -6.81 16.41
CA ASP A 387 -3.07 -7.53 17.00
C ASP A 387 -2.94 -9.06 16.78
N ASP A 388 -1.76 -9.56 17.13
CA ASP A 388 -1.26 -10.87 16.76
C ASP A 388 -1.95 -11.99 17.55
N ALA A 389 -2.07 -13.15 16.94
CA ALA A 389 -2.54 -14.34 17.64
C ALA A 389 -2.04 -15.63 16.99
N HIS A 390 -1.86 -16.63 17.85
CA HIS A 390 -1.41 -17.97 17.49
C HIS A 390 -2.43 -18.99 18.01
N ILE A 391 -3.02 -19.73 17.08
CA ILE A 391 -3.98 -20.79 17.37
C ILE A 391 -3.24 -22.11 17.25
N PHE A 392 -3.28 -22.91 18.31
CA PHE A 392 -2.78 -24.29 18.33
C PHE A 392 -3.98 -25.22 18.20
N CYS A 393 -4.03 -25.98 17.11
CA CYS A 393 -5.16 -26.88 16.82
C CYS A 393 -4.66 -28.22 16.27
N THR A 394 -5.58 -29.20 16.18
CA THR A 394 -5.31 -30.43 15.42
C THR A 394 -5.41 -30.15 13.92
N GLU A 395 -4.84 -31.03 13.09
CA GLU A 395 -4.96 -30.94 11.63
C GLU A 395 -6.44 -30.96 11.18
N ALA A 396 -7.27 -31.79 11.82
CA ALA A 396 -8.70 -31.89 11.54
C ALA A 396 -9.48 -30.59 11.85
N GLN A 397 -8.98 -29.78 12.79
CA GLN A 397 -9.60 -28.50 13.17
C GLN A 397 -9.18 -27.34 12.26
N MET A 398 -8.09 -27.49 11.49
CA MET A 398 -7.44 -26.40 10.77
C MET A 398 -8.39 -25.63 9.83
N ALA A 399 -9.19 -26.33 9.03
CA ALA A 399 -10.11 -25.68 8.09
C ALA A 399 -11.18 -24.84 8.81
N ALA A 400 -11.74 -25.38 9.90
CA ALA A 400 -12.76 -24.68 10.68
C ALA A 400 -12.18 -23.43 11.38
N GLU A 401 -10.95 -23.51 11.89
CA GLU A 401 -10.26 -22.35 12.47
C GLU A 401 -9.95 -21.28 11.42
N CYS A 402 -9.49 -21.65 10.22
CA CYS A 402 -9.26 -20.70 9.14
C CYS A 402 -10.55 -19.95 8.72
N LEU A 403 -11.68 -20.65 8.66
CA LEU A 403 -13.00 -20.04 8.37
C LEU A 403 -13.45 -19.11 9.51
N ALA A 404 -13.30 -19.53 10.76
CA ALA A 404 -13.67 -18.69 11.91
C ALA A 404 -12.81 -17.41 11.98
N ILE A 405 -11.52 -17.51 11.65
CA ILE A 405 -10.63 -16.35 11.54
C ILE A 405 -11.08 -15.43 10.40
N ASN A 406 -11.41 -15.99 9.23
CA ASN A 406 -11.94 -15.24 8.10
C ASN A 406 -13.18 -14.42 8.48
N ASP A 407 -14.16 -15.04 9.12
CA ASP A 407 -15.41 -14.37 9.52
C ASP A 407 -15.15 -13.25 10.54
N LEU A 408 -14.23 -13.49 11.47
CA LEU A 408 -13.78 -12.47 12.42
C LEU A 408 -13.13 -11.29 11.70
N ILE A 409 -12.22 -11.54 10.76
CA ILE A 409 -11.53 -10.50 9.98
C ILE A 409 -12.55 -9.65 9.21
N LEU A 410 -13.42 -10.30 8.42
CA LEU A 410 -14.41 -9.61 7.58
C LEU A 410 -15.44 -8.82 8.40
N SER A 411 -15.84 -9.33 9.56
CA SER A 411 -16.75 -8.61 10.45
C SER A 411 -16.09 -7.43 11.17
N VAL A 412 -14.77 -7.45 11.39
CA VAL A 412 -14.03 -6.29 11.90
C VAL A 412 -13.89 -5.23 10.81
N TYR A 413 -13.53 -5.61 9.60
CA TYR A 413 -13.41 -4.67 8.48
C TYR A 413 -14.69 -3.91 8.18
N ARG A 414 -15.84 -4.60 8.21
CA ARG A 414 -17.16 -3.99 8.06
C ARG A 414 -17.46 -2.94 9.12
N ASP A 415 -17.02 -3.14 10.36
CA ASP A 415 -17.23 -2.16 11.45
C ASP A 415 -16.46 -0.86 11.23
N PHE A 416 -15.36 -0.93 10.47
CA PHE A 416 -14.59 0.23 10.03
C PHE A 416 -14.99 0.75 8.64
N GLY A 417 -16.04 0.19 8.03
CA GLY A 417 -16.59 0.64 6.75
C GLY A 417 -15.86 0.09 5.51
N PHE A 418 -15.09 -0.98 5.65
CA PHE A 418 -14.48 -1.67 4.51
C PHE A 418 -15.40 -2.82 4.06
N GLU A 419 -16.07 -2.63 2.93
CA GLU A 419 -16.97 -3.63 2.33
C GLU A 419 -16.31 -4.41 1.18
N ASP A 420 -15.43 -3.75 0.41
CA ASP A 420 -14.68 -4.36 -0.70
C ASP A 420 -13.36 -4.96 -0.20
N VAL A 421 -13.33 -6.29 -0.09
CA VAL A 421 -12.17 -7.05 0.38
C VAL A 421 -11.77 -8.08 -0.66
N MET A 422 -10.48 -8.10 -0.99
CA MET A 422 -9.87 -9.14 -1.82
C MET A 422 -9.07 -10.09 -0.94
N ILE A 423 -9.25 -11.40 -1.14
CA ILE A 423 -8.54 -12.46 -0.40
C ILE A 423 -7.72 -13.27 -1.38
N LYS A 424 -6.40 -13.26 -1.21
CA LYS A 424 -5.49 -14.08 -2.04
C LYS A 424 -4.81 -15.15 -1.21
N LEU A 425 -4.75 -16.37 -1.75
CA LEU A 425 -3.93 -17.44 -1.19
C LEU A 425 -2.53 -17.38 -1.79
N SER A 426 -1.54 -17.14 -0.94
CA SER A 426 -0.13 -17.19 -1.33
C SER A 426 0.44 -18.58 -1.07
N THR A 427 0.93 -19.24 -2.12
CA THR A 427 1.42 -20.63 -2.10
C THR A 427 2.94 -20.71 -1.97
N ARG A 428 3.49 -21.93 -1.87
CA ARG A 428 4.88 -22.21 -1.52
C ARG A 428 5.91 -21.39 -2.30
N PRO A 429 6.82 -20.68 -1.62
CA PRO A 429 7.94 -20.01 -2.27
C PRO A 429 9.04 -21.00 -2.65
N GLU A 430 9.99 -20.57 -3.49
CA GLU A 430 11.17 -21.36 -3.85
C GLU A 430 12.03 -21.70 -2.62
N LYS A 431 12.23 -20.73 -1.72
CA LYS A 431 12.96 -20.91 -0.46
C LYS A 431 11.99 -21.17 0.68
N ARG A 432 11.88 -22.43 1.11
CA ARG A 432 10.95 -22.88 2.16
C ARG A 432 11.52 -23.96 3.07
N VAL A 433 10.87 -24.15 4.21
CA VAL A 433 11.10 -25.24 5.18
C VAL A 433 9.89 -26.18 5.22
N GLY A 434 10.07 -27.38 5.74
CA GLY A 434 9.06 -28.45 5.74
C GLY A 434 9.09 -29.31 4.47
N SER A 435 8.50 -30.50 4.54
CA SER A 435 8.45 -31.43 3.41
C SER A 435 7.39 -31.03 2.38
N ASP A 436 7.50 -31.56 1.17
CA ASP A 436 6.53 -31.29 0.09
C ASP A 436 5.13 -31.78 0.46
N GLU A 437 5.04 -32.90 1.17
CA GLU A 437 3.78 -33.48 1.63
C GLU A 437 3.06 -32.57 2.63
N LEU A 438 3.80 -31.94 3.55
CA LEU A 438 3.21 -30.96 4.49
C LEU A 438 2.67 -29.75 3.74
N TRP A 439 3.42 -29.26 2.75
CA TRP A 439 2.97 -28.16 1.91
C TRP A 439 1.76 -28.53 1.05
N ASP A 440 1.73 -29.74 0.48
CA ASP A 440 0.59 -30.24 -0.29
C ASP A 440 -0.68 -30.28 0.57
N THR A 441 -0.57 -30.78 1.80
CA THR A 441 -1.67 -30.80 2.77
C THR A 441 -2.14 -29.39 3.13
N ALA A 442 -1.20 -28.49 3.46
CA ALA A 442 -1.50 -27.11 3.82
C ALA A 442 -2.23 -26.36 2.70
N GLU A 443 -1.68 -26.42 1.48
CA GLU A 443 -2.23 -25.76 0.30
C GLU A 443 -3.57 -26.36 -0.11
N SER A 444 -3.73 -27.68 -0.04
CA SER A 444 -5.01 -28.36 -0.34
C SER A 444 -6.12 -27.89 0.59
N VAL A 445 -5.85 -27.83 1.91
CA VAL A 445 -6.84 -27.36 2.88
C VAL A 445 -7.14 -25.86 2.69
N MET A 446 -6.13 -25.02 2.47
CA MET A 446 -6.34 -23.59 2.25
C MET A 446 -7.06 -23.31 0.92
N MET A 447 -6.77 -24.05 -0.15
CA MET A 447 -7.51 -23.94 -1.42
C MET A 447 -8.99 -24.29 -1.23
N ARG A 448 -9.30 -25.35 -0.47
CA ARG A 448 -10.68 -25.70 -0.12
C ARG A 448 -11.36 -24.60 0.67
N VAL A 449 -10.69 -24.07 1.70
CA VAL A 449 -11.21 -22.95 2.51
C VAL A 449 -11.45 -21.70 1.64
N LEU A 450 -10.56 -21.39 0.69
CA LEU A 450 -10.75 -20.27 -0.24
C LEU A 450 -12.01 -20.45 -1.09
N GLY A 451 -12.25 -21.66 -1.62
CA GLY A 451 -13.46 -21.97 -2.38
C GLY A 451 -14.74 -21.88 -1.54
N GLU A 452 -14.68 -22.30 -0.28
CA GLU A 452 -15.81 -22.12 0.66
C GLU A 452 -16.09 -20.64 0.94
N ILE A 453 -15.05 -19.82 1.14
CA ILE A 453 -15.18 -18.37 1.31
C ILE A 453 -15.80 -17.73 0.08
N GLU A 454 -15.33 -18.08 -1.12
CA GLU A 454 -15.85 -17.56 -2.39
C GLU A 454 -17.35 -17.90 -2.53
N ALA A 455 -17.73 -19.15 -2.29
CA ALA A 455 -19.12 -19.60 -2.37
C ALA A 455 -20.03 -18.90 -1.35
N GLN A 456 -19.56 -18.66 -0.13
CA GLN A 456 -20.33 -18.00 0.92
C GLN A 456 -20.38 -16.47 0.78
N SER A 457 -19.45 -15.88 0.03
CA SER A 457 -19.36 -14.43 -0.13
C SER A 457 -20.56 -13.82 -0.86
N GLY A 458 -21.22 -14.60 -1.73
CA GLY A 458 -22.27 -14.11 -2.62
C GLY A 458 -21.75 -13.11 -3.67
N GLY A 459 -20.49 -13.24 -4.08
CA GLY A 459 -19.84 -12.35 -5.06
C GLY A 459 -19.29 -11.04 -4.48
N ARG A 460 -19.33 -10.87 -3.15
CA ARG A 460 -18.82 -9.66 -2.47
C ARG A 460 -17.31 -9.68 -2.22
N ILE A 461 -16.69 -10.86 -2.28
CA ILE A 461 -15.27 -11.03 -2.01
C ILE A 461 -14.61 -11.50 -3.29
N THR A 462 -13.56 -10.79 -3.72
CA THR A 462 -12.71 -11.27 -4.82
C THR A 462 -11.67 -12.22 -4.27
N THR A 463 -11.62 -13.44 -4.80
CA THR A 463 -10.60 -14.44 -4.44
C THR A 463 -9.52 -14.56 -5.51
N GLY A 464 -8.33 -15.02 -5.12
CA GLY A 464 -7.22 -15.26 -6.05
C GLY A 464 -6.11 -16.09 -5.46
N VAL A 465 -5.13 -16.43 -6.29
CA VAL A 465 -3.91 -17.16 -5.89
C VAL A 465 -2.69 -16.35 -6.29
N ASN A 466 -1.72 -16.23 -5.38
CA ASN A 466 -0.41 -15.62 -5.61
C ASN A 466 0.65 -16.75 -5.56
N PRO A 467 1.04 -17.32 -6.72
CA PRO A 467 2.03 -18.39 -6.75
C PRO A 467 3.39 -17.90 -6.22
N GLY A 468 3.97 -18.63 -5.25
CA GLY A 468 5.32 -18.35 -4.78
C GLY A 468 5.46 -17.26 -3.71
N GLU A 469 4.35 -16.67 -3.25
CA GLU A 469 4.39 -15.55 -2.28
C GLU A 469 4.10 -15.95 -0.82
N GLY A 470 4.02 -17.26 -0.55
CA GLY A 470 3.83 -17.81 0.79
C GLY A 470 4.98 -17.48 1.74
N ALA A 471 4.76 -17.63 3.04
CA ALA A 471 5.85 -17.52 4.02
C ALA A 471 6.79 -18.73 3.88
N PHE A 472 8.04 -18.60 4.35
CA PHE A 472 9.00 -19.72 4.23
C PHE A 472 8.54 -20.98 4.99
N TYR A 473 7.64 -20.85 5.98
CA TYR A 473 7.11 -21.94 6.82
C TYR A 473 5.69 -22.39 6.48
N GLY A 474 5.01 -21.76 5.51
CA GLY A 474 3.69 -22.22 5.07
C GLY A 474 2.88 -21.22 4.23
N PRO A 475 1.73 -21.68 3.68
CA PRO A 475 0.85 -20.85 2.88
C PRO A 475 0.05 -19.86 3.74
N LYS A 476 -0.43 -18.78 3.11
CA LYS A 476 -1.19 -17.73 3.81
C LYS A 476 -2.32 -17.15 2.99
N PHE A 477 -3.41 -16.79 3.66
CA PHE A 477 -4.37 -15.83 3.15
C PHE A 477 -3.89 -14.41 3.43
N GLU A 478 -4.06 -13.56 2.43
CA GLU A 478 -3.80 -12.13 2.49
C GLU A 478 -5.08 -11.37 2.22
N TYR A 479 -5.45 -10.49 3.15
CA TYR A 479 -6.66 -9.69 3.06
C TYR A 479 -6.29 -8.28 2.63
N THR A 480 -6.68 -7.92 1.42
CA THR A 480 -6.44 -6.61 0.83
C THR A 480 -7.71 -5.78 0.90
N LEU A 481 -7.62 -4.64 1.59
CA LEU A 481 -8.70 -3.66 1.73
C LEU A 481 -8.61 -2.63 0.63
N LYS A 482 -9.74 -2.23 0.06
CA LYS A 482 -9.81 -1.07 -0.81
C LYS A 482 -10.31 0.14 -0.02
N ASP A 483 -9.56 1.25 -0.04
CA ASP A 483 -9.97 2.49 0.64
C ASP A 483 -10.96 3.33 -0.20
N ALA A 484 -11.48 4.41 0.40
CA ALA A 484 -12.47 5.29 -0.21
C ALA A 484 -12.05 5.97 -1.54
N ILE A 485 -10.77 5.95 -1.90
CA ILE A 485 -10.26 6.48 -3.19
C ILE A 485 -9.69 5.37 -4.09
N GLY A 486 -9.90 4.11 -3.72
CA GLY A 486 -9.61 2.96 -4.54
C GLY A 486 -8.20 2.39 -4.40
N ARG A 487 -7.42 2.81 -3.41
CA ARG A 487 -6.08 2.24 -3.14
C ARG A 487 -6.21 0.95 -2.36
N GLU A 488 -5.28 0.03 -2.61
CA GLU A 488 -5.26 -1.30 -2.01
C GLU A 488 -4.26 -1.39 -0.85
N TRP A 489 -4.73 -1.93 0.28
CA TRP A 489 -3.95 -2.08 1.50
C TRP A 489 -4.06 -3.50 2.03
N GLN A 490 -2.99 -4.28 1.89
CA GLN A 490 -2.89 -5.57 2.57
C GLN A 490 -2.81 -5.37 4.08
N CYS A 491 -3.79 -5.88 4.83
CA CYS A 491 -3.85 -5.75 6.29
C CYS A 491 -3.77 -7.14 6.94
N GLY A 492 -4.92 -7.80 7.04
CA GLY A 492 -5.06 -9.06 7.72
C GLY A 492 -4.37 -10.21 7.00
N THR A 493 -4.05 -11.23 7.78
CA THR A 493 -3.39 -12.44 7.31
C THR A 493 -3.79 -13.63 8.15
N THR A 494 -3.88 -14.79 7.53
CA THR A 494 -4.06 -16.10 8.18
C THR A 494 -3.03 -17.04 7.59
N GLN A 495 -2.08 -17.52 8.38
CA GLN A 495 -0.92 -18.27 7.91
C GLN A 495 -0.84 -19.59 8.66
N VAL A 496 -0.67 -20.69 7.95
CA VAL A 496 -0.54 -22.01 8.57
C VAL A 496 0.94 -22.36 8.71
N ASP A 497 1.34 -22.82 9.89
CA ASP A 497 2.71 -23.19 10.23
C ASP A 497 2.76 -24.57 10.88
N PHE A 498 3.38 -25.51 10.16
CA PHE A 498 3.64 -26.88 10.62
C PHE A 498 5.04 -27.03 11.24
N ASN A 499 5.92 -26.05 11.03
CA ASN A 499 7.34 -26.15 11.31
C ASN A 499 7.68 -25.60 12.70
N LEU A 500 7.19 -24.42 13.09
CA LEU A 500 7.62 -23.79 14.34
C LEU A 500 7.26 -24.60 15.60
N PRO A 501 6.07 -25.21 15.74
CA PRO A 501 5.77 -26.10 16.86
C PRO A 501 6.74 -27.27 16.97
N GLU A 502 7.11 -27.90 15.84
CA GLU A 502 8.07 -28.99 15.79
C GLU A 502 9.46 -28.54 16.25
N ARG A 503 9.97 -27.40 15.75
CA ARG A 503 11.29 -26.88 16.11
C ARG A 503 11.44 -26.59 17.60
N PHE A 504 10.35 -26.21 18.26
CA PHE A 504 10.33 -26.02 19.70
C PHE A 504 9.97 -27.29 20.49
N GLY A 505 9.66 -28.41 19.83
CA GLY A 505 9.20 -29.63 20.49
C GLY A 505 7.89 -29.42 21.26
N ALA A 506 6.98 -28.58 20.73
CA ALA A 506 5.64 -28.41 21.27
C ALA A 506 4.78 -29.63 20.91
N PHE A 507 4.02 -30.14 21.89
CA PHE A 507 3.15 -31.29 21.68
C PHE A 507 1.88 -31.20 22.54
N TYR A 508 0.86 -31.95 22.13
CA TYR A 508 -0.31 -32.30 22.94
C TYR A 508 -0.44 -33.82 23.03
N ILE A 509 -1.29 -34.31 23.94
CA ILE A 509 -1.64 -35.72 24.07
C ILE A 509 -2.91 -36.00 23.29
N ASP A 510 -2.82 -36.86 22.27
CA ASP A 510 -3.96 -37.22 21.44
C ASP A 510 -4.90 -38.25 22.08
N ALA A 511 -5.94 -38.67 21.35
CA ALA A 511 -6.94 -39.61 21.84
C ALA A 511 -6.36 -41.00 22.16
N ASP A 512 -5.24 -41.36 21.53
CA ASP A 512 -4.54 -42.62 21.70
C ASP A 512 -3.37 -42.52 22.70
N SER A 513 -3.29 -41.40 23.43
CA SER A 513 -2.23 -41.09 24.41
C SER A 513 -0.83 -40.90 23.80
N ASN A 514 -0.72 -40.67 22.49
CA ASN A 514 0.53 -40.34 21.85
C ASN A 514 0.84 -38.84 21.96
N LYS A 515 2.13 -38.50 21.89
CA LYS A 515 2.58 -37.11 21.78
C LYS A 515 2.52 -36.70 20.31
N THR A 516 1.69 -35.70 20.02
CA THR A 516 1.47 -35.22 18.66
C THR A 516 1.75 -33.72 18.59
N VAL A 517 2.37 -33.27 17.50
CA VAL A 517 2.69 -31.86 17.27
C VAL A 517 1.42 -31.13 16.85
N PRO A 518 1.05 -30.00 17.48
CA PRO A 518 -0.10 -29.22 17.03
C PRO A 518 0.23 -28.46 15.74
N VAL A 519 -0.80 -28.22 14.92
CA VAL A 519 -0.73 -27.21 13.87
C VAL A 519 -0.82 -25.83 14.53
N MET A 520 -0.02 -24.88 14.07
CA MET A 520 -0.13 -23.49 14.51
C MET A 520 -0.65 -22.61 13.37
N ILE A 521 -1.66 -21.79 13.66
CA ILE A 521 -2.19 -20.80 12.72
C ILE A 521 -1.85 -19.42 13.28
N HIS A 522 -1.08 -18.65 12.53
CA HIS A 522 -0.83 -17.23 12.79
C HIS A 522 -1.96 -16.42 12.20
N ARG A 523 -2.41 -15.40 12.93
CA ARG A 523 -3.30 -14.40 12.34
C ARG A 523 -3.06 -13.01 12.89
N ALA A 524 -3.28 -12.03 12.02
CA ALA A 524 -3.50 -10.64 12.41
C ALA A 524 -4.74 -10.14 11.65
N ILE A 525 -5.57 -9.32 12.30
CA ILE A 525 -6.78 -8.77 11.67
C ILE A 525 -6.46 -7.38 11.13
N CYS A 526 -5.91 -6.52 11.98
CA CYS A 526 -5.47 -5.17 11.59
C CYS A 526 -4.05 -5.20 10.99
N GLY A 527 -3.23 -6.18 11.37
CA GLY A 527 -1.80 -6.20 11.04
C GLY A 527 -1.03 -5.43 12.10
N SER A 528 -0.39 -4.32 11.73
CA SER A 528 0.10 -3.33 12.70
C SER A 528 -1.02 -2.36 13.03
N MET A 529 -1.21 -2.06 14.31
CA MET A 529 -2.21 -1.10 14.79
C MET A 529 -1.89 0.32 14.32
N GLU A 530 -0.61 0.68 14.25
CA GLU A 530 -0.11 1.93 13.68
C GLU A 530 -0.53 2.04 12.21
N ARG A 531 -0.21 1.01 11.41
CA ARG A 531 -0.53 0.97 9.97
C ARG A 531 -2.03 1.03 9.76
N PHE A 532 -2.80 0.24 10.51
CA PHE A 532 -4.25 0.23 10.40
C PHE A 532 -4.85 1.60 10.77
N LEU A 533 -4.37 2.25 11.83
CA LEU A 533 -4.78 3.62 12.15
C LEU A 533 -4.42 4.62 11.04
N GLY A 534 -3.24 4.47 10.42
CA GLY A 534 -2.88 5.22 9.21
C GLY A 534 -3.95 5.06 8.12
N ILE A 535 -4.29 3.81 7.77
CA ILE A 535 -5.30 3.48 6.75
C ILE A 535 -6.68 4.06 7.12
N LEU A 536 -7.10 3.97 8.39
CA LEU A 536 -8.36 4.55 8.85
C LEU A 536 -8.38 6.07 8.67
N LEU A 537 -7.29 6.77 9.04
CA LEU A 537 -7.19 8.22 8.86
C LEU A 537 -7.35 8.61 7.39
N GLU A 538 -6.71 7.89 6.46
CA GLU A 538 -6.80 8.19 5.04
C GLU A 538 -8.17 7.83 4.45
N ASN A 539 -8.74 6.69 4.86
CA ASN A 539 -10.06 6.25 4.43
C ASN A 539 -11.15 7.28 4.81
N PHE A 540 -11.09 7.81 6.02
CA PHE A 540 -12.03 8.82 6.51
C PHE A 540 -11.62 10.27 6.20
N ALA A 541 -10.46 10.52 5.58
CA ALA A 541 -9.89 11.87 5.44
C ALA A 541 -9.82 12.65 6.78
N GLY A 542 -9.60 11.93 7.89
CA GLY A 542 -9.66 12.44 9.26
C GLY A 542 -11.06 12.62 9.86
N HIS A 543 -12.14 12.46 9.07
CA HIS A 543 -13.54 12.52 9.54
C HIS A 543 -13.95 11.22 10.24
N LEU A 544 -13.29 10.91 11.36
CA LEU A 544 -13.50 9.65 12.08
C LEU A 544 -14.94 9.54 12.63
N PRO A 545 -15.51 8.31 12.67
CA PRO A 545 -16.76 8.06 13.36
C PRO A 545 -16.71 8.53 14.82
N LEU A 546 -17.84 9.01 15.36
CA LEU A 546 -17.89 9.60 16.70
C LEU A 546 -17.28 8.69 17.76
N TRP A 547 -17.55 7.38 17.72
CA TRP A 547 -17.01 6.42 18.69
C TRP A 547 -15.47 6.34 18.72
N LEU A 548 -14.80 6.63 17.59
CA LEU A 548 -13.35 6.50 17.41
C LEU A 548 -12.61 7.84 17.54
N ALA A 549 -13.28 8.98 17.30
CA ALA A 549 -12.65 10.29 17.30
C ALA A 549 -11.98 10.65 18.65
N PRO A 550 -10.77 11.25 18.66
CA PRO A 550 -10.04 11.55 19.90
C PRO A 550 -10.77 12.59 20.75
N VAL A 551 -11.26 13.63 20.08
CA VAL A 551 -12.21 14.60 20.63
C VAL A 551 -13.49 14.41 19.85
N GLN A 552 -14.51 13.89 20.52
CA GLN A 552 -15.81 13.62 19.90
C GLN A 552 -16.61 14.90 19.75
N ILE A 553 -16.55 15.73 20.80
CA ILE A 553 -17.38 16.93 20.92
C ILE A 553 -16.53 18.09 21.47
N VAL A 554 -16.70 19.27 20.86
CA VAL A 554 -16.29 20.54 21.49
C VAL A 554 -17.52 21.30 21.94
N VAL A 555 -17.56 21.74 23.19
CA VAL A 555 -18.55 22.70 23.68
C VAL A 555 -17.92 24.08 23.67
N ALA A 556 -18.54 25.05 22.99
CA ALA A 556 -17.98 26.38 22.82
C ALA A 556 -19.00 27.47 23.11
N THR A 557 -18.56 28.54 23.75
CA THR A 557 -19.41 29.69 24.06
C THR A 557 -19.26 30.81 23.05
N ILE A 558 -20.38 31.52 22.81
CA ILE A 558 -20.41 32.76 22.01
C ILE A 558 -19.97 33.96 22.87
N THR A 559 -20.35 33.94 24.14
CA THR A 559 -20.09 34.98 25.15
C THR A 559 -19.76 34.33 26.49
N SER A 560 -18.98 35.00 27.32
CA SER A 560 -18.62 34.51 28.67
C SER A 560 -19.83 34.24 29.58
N ASP A 561 -20.95 34.92 29.33
CA ASP A 561 -22.21 34.71 30.07
C ASP A 561 -22.74 33.27 29.98
N ALA A 562 -22.32 32.50 28.96
CA ALA A 562 -22.72 31.11 28.76
C ALA A 562 -21.69 30.09 29.31
N ASP A 563 -20.56 30.54 29.87
CA ASP A 563 -19.45 29.65 30.27
C ASP A 563 -19.86 28.64 31.34
N ALA A 564 -20.61 29.08 32.37
CA ALA A 564 -21.10 28.19 33.42
C ALA A 564 -22.04 27.09 32.88
N TYR A 565 -22.88 27.43 31.89
CA TYR A 565 -23.76 26.45 31.25
C TYR A 565 -22.96 25.51 30.34
N ALA A 566 -21.96 26.00 29.61
CA ALA A 566 -21.07 25.15 28.82
C ALA A 566 -20.29 24.15 29.68
N GLU A 567 -19.83 24.55 30.87
CA GLU A 567 -19.21 23.65 31.86
C GLU A 567 -20.18 22.56 32.33
N GLU A 568 -21.45 22.91 32.61
CA GLU A 568 -22.52 21.95 32.94
C GLU A 568 -22.72 20.94 31.80
N VAL A 569 -22.84 21.42 30.56
CA VAL A 569 -23.00 20.58 29.36
C VAL A 569 -21.82 19.60 29.21
N VAL A 570 -20.58 20.09 29.39
CA VAL A 570 -19.38 19.23 29.35
C VAL A 570 -19.41 18.16 30.44
N ALA A 571 -19.79 18.53 31.66
CA ALA A 571 -19.89 17.57 32.76
C ALA A 571 -20.93 16.46 32.46
N MET A 572 -22.09 16.83 31.92
CA MET A 572 -23.13 15.85 31.54
C MET A 572 -22.70 14.93 30.40
N LEU A 573 -22.02 15.46 29.38
CA LEU A 573 -21.50 14.65 28.28
C LEU A 573 -20.41 13.68 28.76
N ARG A 574 -19.49 14.14 29.60
CA ARG A 574 -18.44 13.28 30.19
C ARG A 574 -19.02 12.20 31.09
N ALA A 575 -20.08 12.49 31.85
CA ALA A 575 -20.79 11.50 32.65
C ALA A 575 -21.44 10.38 31.80
N LYS A 576 -21.66 10.63 30.49
CA LYS A 576 -22.10 9.64 29.51
C LYS A 576 -20.96 8.90 28.81
N GLY A 577 -19.70 9.15 29.20
CA GLY A 577 -18.51 8.52 28.61
C GLY A 577 -18.00 9.20 27.35
N LEU A 578 -18.46 10.41 27.02
CA LEU A 578 -18.02 11.13 25.83
C LEU A 578 -16.71 11.90 26.07
N ARG A 579 -15.81 11.88 25.08
CA ARG A 579 -14.55 12.63 25.07
C ARG A 579 -14.80 14.06 24.59
N VAL A 580 -14.94 14.98 25.54
CA VAL A 580 -15.38 16.35 25.30
C VAL A 580 -14.34 17.40 25.72
N LYS A 581 -14.15 18.41 24.86
CA LYS A 581 -13.32 19.59 25.10
C LYS A 581 -14.19 20.85 25.27
N LEU A 582 -13.79 21.74 26.17
CA LEU A 582 -14.42 23.04 26.39
C LEU A 582 -13.61 24.14 25.69
N ASP A 583 -14.28 25.09 25.06
CA ASP A 583 -13.67 26.27 24.43
C ASP A 583 -14.41 27.58 24.79
N THR A 584 -14.00 28.17 25.91
CA THR A 584 -14.47 29.46 26.43
C THR A 584 -13.54 30.63 26.08
N ARG A 585 -12.56 30.43 25.17
CA ARG A 585 -11.64 31.50 24.78
C ARG A 585 -12.42 32.70 24.21
N ASN A 586 -11.90 33.91 24.45
CA ASN A 586 -12.49 35.14 23.92
C ASN A 586 -12.16 35.33 22.42
N GLU A 587 -12.69 34.44 21.60
CA GLU A 587 -12.51 34.40 20.15
C GLU A 587 -13.86 34.38 19.44
N LYS A 588 -13.91 34.89 18.21
CA LYS A 588 -15.14 34.85 17.41
C LYS A 588 -15.58 33.41 17.18
N ILE A 589 -16.88 33.13 17.28
CA ILE A 589 -17.40 31.76 17.11
C ILE A 589 -17.00 31.14 15.77
N ASN A 590 -16.95 31.93 14.69
CA ASN A 590 -16.51 31.45 13.37
C ASN A 590 -15.03 31.02 13.36
N TYR A 591 -14.18 31.68 14.15
CA TYR A 591 -12.79 31.27 14.33
C TYR A 591 -12.71 29.92 15.05
N LYS A 592 -13.44 29.77 16.17
CA LYS A 592 -13.54 28.50 16.91
C LYS A 592 -14.06 27.37 16.02
N VAL A 593 -15.11 27.61 15.24
CA VAL A 593 -15.67 26.64 14.28
C VAL A 593 -14.62 26.22 13.26
N ARG A 594 -13.87 27.17 12.68
CA ARG A 594 -12.81 26.87 11.71
C ARG A 594 -11.68 26.03 12.34
N GLU A 595 -11.23 26.41 13.53
CA GLU A 595 -10.17 25.71 14.26
C GLU A 595 -10.57 24.25 14.54
N HIS A 596 -11.74 24.02 15.12
CA HIS A 596 -12.21 22.66 15.44
C HIS A 596 -12.60 21.85 14.20
N SER A 597 -12.98 22.51 13.10
CA SER A 597 -13.17 21.85 11.81
C SER A 597 -11.86 21.37 11.19
N LEU A 598 -10.77 22.15 11.33
CA LEU A 598 -9.43 21.74 10.90
C LEU A 598 -8.92 20.56 11.73
N ALA A 599 -9.17 20.59 13.05
CA ALA A 599 -8.88 19.48 13.95
C ALA A 599 -9.82 18.26 13.79
N LYS A 600 -10.72 18.29 12.80
CA LYS A 600 -11.65 17.21 12.43
C LYS A 600 -12.54 16.73 13.60
N VAL A 601 -12.95 17.63 14.49
CA VAL A 601 -13.87 17.30 15.59
C VAL A 601 -15.26 17.01 15.00
N PRO A 602 -15.87 15.81 15.22
CA PRO A 602 -17.12 15.42 14.58
C PRO A 602 -18.32 16.33 14.90
N ALA A 603 -18.40 16.84 16.13
CA ALA A 603 -19.49 17.68 16.59
C ALA A 603 -19.02 18.86 17.45
N MET A 604 -19.70 19.99 17.30
CA MET A 604 -19.51 21.18 18.11
C MET A 604 -20.85 21.65 18.68
N LEU A 605 -20.95 21.80 19.98
CA LEU A 605 -22.12 22.29 20.70
C LEU A 605 -21.89 23.76 21.05
N VAL A 606 -22.61 24.66 20.38
CA VAL A 606 -22.51 26.10 20.61
C VAL A 606 -23.53 26.52 21.64
N CYS A 607 -23.05 27.19 22.69
CA CYS A 607 -23.87 27.71 23.79
C CYS A 607 -23.82 29.24 23.79
N GLY A 608 -24.98 29.87 23.59
CA GLY A 608 -25.19 31.29 23.84
C GLY A 608 -26.06 31.50 25.07
N ARG A 609 -26.41 32.78 25.33
CA ARG A 609 -27.30 33.15 26.43
C ARG A 609 -28.68 32.49 26.31
N ARG A 610 -29.26 32.46 25.10
CA ARG A 610 -30.56 31.83 24.85
C ARG A 610 -30.50 30.34 25.14
N GLU A 611 -29.46 29.66 24.65
CA GLU A 611 -29.27 28.23 24.88
C GLU A 611 -29.13 27.89 26.37
N ALA A 612 -28.48 28.76 27.15
CA ALA A 612 -28.39 28.62 28.61
C ALA A 612 -29.74 28.83 29.32
N GLU A 613 -30.52 29.85 28.93
CA GLU A 613 -31.85 30.13 29.49
C GLU A 613 -32.86 29.02 29.17
N GLU A 614 -32.83 28.47 27.96
CA GLU A 614 -33.77 27.45 27.48
C GLU A 614 -33.30 26.00 27.72
N ARG A 615 -32.09 25.81 28.28
CA ARG A 615 -31.42 24.49 28.42
C ARG A 615 -31.34 23.71 27.11
N THR A 616 -30.98 24.40 26.03
CA THR A 616 -30.78 23.85 24.70
C THR A 616 -29.31 23.97 24.27
N VAL A 617 -28.96 23.39 23.12
CA VAL A 617 -27.65 23.55 22.48
C VAL A 617 -27.82 23.65 20.97
N ASN A 618 -26.93 24.38 20.29
CA ASN A 618 -26.85 24.33 18.84
C ASN A 618 -25.76 23.33 18.42
N VAL A 619 -26.17 22.20 17.86
CA VAL A 619 -25.25 21.14 17.40
C VAL A 619 -24.85 21.40 15.97
N ARG A 620 -23.55 21.60 15.74
CA ARG A 620 -22.92 21.70 14.43
C ARG A 620 -22.15 20.43 14.15
N ARG A 621 -22.32 19.84 12.97
CA ARG A 621 -21.59 18.64 12.54
C ARG A 621 -20.43 19.04 11.63
N LEU A 622 -19.35 18.28 11.68
CA LEU A 622 -18.23 18.45 10.78
C LEU A 622 -18.68 18.29 9.32
N GLY A 623 -18.44 19.31 8.49
CA GLY A 623 -18.86 19.33 7.09
C GLY A 623 -20.27 19.89 6.84
N SER A 624 -21.06 20.21 7.87
CA SER A 624 -22.36 20.87 7.70
C SER A 624 -22.24 22.40 7.61
N GLN A 625 -23.07 23.04 6.77
CA GLN A 625 -23.08 24.51 6.64
C GLN A 625 -23.80 25.22 7.80
N GLY A 626 -24.63 24.51 8.57
CA GLY A 626 -25.41 25.04 9.69
C GLY A 626 -25.36 24.16 10.94
N GLY A 627 -26.05 24.61 11.99
CA GLY A 627 -26.27 23.84 13.21
C GLY A 627 -27.75 23.74 13.54
N GLU A 628 -28.12 22.65 14.18
CA GLU A 628 -29.49 22.35 14.59
C GLU A 628 -29.66 22.64 16.09
N GLY A 629 -30.70 23.39 16.45
CA GLY A 629 -31.06 23.61 17.84
C GLY A 629 -31.80 22.40 18.38
N MET A 630 -31.35 21.86 19.52
CA MET A 630 -32.02 20.75 20.20
C MET A 630 -31.95 20.92 21.71
N THR A 631 -32.83 20.24 22.44
CA THR A 631 -32.73 20.22 23.90
C THR A 631 -31.44 19.53 24.32
N LEU A 632 -30.87 19.93 25.46
CA LEU A 632 -29.66 19.27 25.97
C LEU A 632 -29.89 17.76 26.21
N ALA A 633 -31.10 17.37 26.63
CA ALA A 633 -31.45 15.97 26.84
C ALA A 633 -31.40 15.16 25.54
N ASP A 634 -31.96 15.71 24.44
CA ASP A 634 -31.94 15.04 23.13
C ASP A 634 -30.52 14.95 22.57
N ALA A 635 -29.72 16.02 22.70
CA ALA A 635 -28.32 16.01 22.31
C ALA A 635 -27.53 14.90 23.01
N LEU A 636 -27.70 14.77 24.34
CA LEU A 636 -27.06 13.72 25.14
C LEU A 636 -27.49 12.32 24.69
N ALA A 637 -28.76 12.12 24.37
CA ALA A 637 -29.28 10.82 23.92
C ALA A 637 -28.73 10.44 22.54
N VAL A 638 -28.80 11.35 21.57
CA VAL A 638 -28.36 11.10 20.18
C VAL A 638 -26.84 10.88 20.13
N LEU A 639 -26.05 11.78 20.72
CA LEU A 639 -24.59 11.69 20.69
C LEU A 639 -24.08 10.51 21.50
N GLY A 640 -24.73 10.21 22.64
CA GLY A 640 -24.42 9.03 23.43
C GLY A 640 -24.64 7.73 22.65
N ALA A 641 -25.78 7.59 21.95
CA ALA A 641 -26.07 6.41 21.14
C ALA A 641 -25.14 6.28 19.91
N GLU A 642 -24.82 7.40 19.26
CA GLU A 642 -23.91 7.43 18.11
C GLU A 642 -22.49 7.01 18.51
N ALA A 643 -22.01 7.47 19.66
CA ALA A 643 -20.68 7.18 20.19
C ALA A 643 -20.49 5.72 20.66
N VAL A 644 -21.54 4.90 20.70
CA VAL A 644 -21.40 3.47 21.01
C VAL A 644 -20.67 2.75 19.84
N PRO A 645 -19.55 2.06 20.12
CA PRO A 645 -18.83 1.28 19.11
C PRO A 645 -19.71 0.18 18.46
N PRO A 646 -19.44 -0.20 17.19
CA PRO A 646 -20.25 -1.19 16.46
C PRO A 646 -20.38 -2.55 17.13
N ASP A 647 -19.34 -3.03 17.81
CA ASP A 647 -19.33 -4.30 18.53
C ASP A 647 -20.32 -4.33 19.69
N LEU A 648 -20.39 -3.24 20.46
CA LEU A 648 -21.33 -3.08 21.56
C LEU A 648 -22.77 -2.87 21.06
N LYS A 649 -22.95 -2.16 19.94
CA LYS A 649 -24.27 -2.02 19.29
C LYS A 649 -24.85 -3.38 18.91
N ARG A 650 -24.03 -4.26 18.31
CA ARG A 650 -24.47 -5.63 17.98
C ARG A 650 -24.81 -6.44 19.22
N ALA A 651 -23.99 -6.36 20.27
CA ALA A 651 -24.24 -7.09 21.51
C ALA A 651 -25.57 -6.66 22.16
N HIS A 652 -25.88 -5.35 22.16
CA HIS A 652 -27.14 -4.82 22.70
C HIS A 652 -28.36 -5.08 21.81
N GLY A 653 -28.18 -5.22 20.49
CA GLY A 653 -29.29 -5.54 19.57
C GLY A 653 -29.61 -7.04 19.48
N ALA A 654 -28.70 -7.90 19.97
CA ALA A 654 -28.87 -9.35 20.06
C ALA A 654 -29.38 -9.84 21.43
N ALA A 655 -29.39 -8.96 22.44
CA ALA A 655 -29.97 -9.15 23.76
C ALA A 655 -31.38 -8.54 23.81
#